data_AF-A0AAW1QGI7-F1
#
_entry.id   AF-A0AAW1QGI7-F1
#
_cell.length_a   1.000
_cell.length_b   1.000
_cell.length_c   1.000
_cell.angle_alpha   90.00
_cell.angle_beta   90.00
_cell.angle_gamma   90.00
#
_symmetry.space_group_name_H-M   'P 1'
#
loop_
_entity.id
_entity.type
_entity.pdbx_description
1 polymer ?
#
loop_
_entity_poly.entity_id
_entity_poly.type
_entity_poly.pdbx_seq_one_letter_code
_entity_poly.pdbx_strand_id
1 'polypeptide(L)'
;MADLAEGRAGATSTSEELPSFLPPFANQANKDLDSHVRRLEQELDTTQQAIDASDERISIMSGHLAQVHQELKYTQTRLDARTNEIRSESHLKQLSQREAGRLGKEVARLKAEQQVLGDKLGALHSDIYRGNEKLDQFKLVMNWNQEEFEQWALASRQKEEDNLALEKYQRQDEAKVKELSLVLERASREVQKRKKQLAEEVTETQAAQIELDTTAHDFRVLHKERQELVGQWEEAIQAMQRRDEAIQLASEKFAAKKAELVEAQANLDAQARFLENEEANNREVDARIDLFEREVGKLRDVHGSEQKRLADIMDEVDRLKNMLAKAADELVGQRTANGRAREMIETKRHALDALQQKQASAKQQLQGEFGNLSSLEQRVKELEDMRQREQDRLVAVEKELKGLKTEQFKRGQELFSLRSKEKEMISEIAGGQAQNKNLAEKINGLDDQVVKQHEMLYNVEFQLQMMERKVARAGGERSDEETRALNLRIAKLTQVLEGVNAEHAMLVAQVKKAEEDLGVARRHNQEHSKEKAKIEESTTQLKLETEMTGRCVKAVIKEKEEKMVEVDVAALEVRRLRLALSAKADEVFSLENRKFQLRISMEERKHEIQVHKEALLAELKMLRDDLHRVTLELTERAQRVDRLQCKFNVIHSRHADADGEEKSQAYYVIKAAQEREELQRQGDELDAKIRKAEKEVQGLEAALAKLNGTNLDLSASFRRVDDEQAYAERSALRDQLDKAYDALKFKRTEERQVVEDVAQARARLDNLAAEEAQLHSMVDDLGQRKAEAERQVEEQQQKQTRAARRADKLRRDLRQRLAPDYPAGDVYEDKDVRLAEVQDVNRAVMQDLAVLASENPSAGIGERLEALGLKLPTASSPGSVRSVSRSNSSAGGSVKSFASIRSSRSTSSKAAPMQTIQFN
;
A
#
# COMPACT_ATOMS: atom_id res chain seq x y z
N MET A 1 15.86 -171.00 -39.85
CA MET A 1 15.74 -170.66 -38.40
C MET A 1 14.29 -170.25 -38.03
N ALA A 2 13.23 -171.08 -38.15
CA ALA A 2 13.10 -172.32 -38.92
C ALA A 2 11.64 -172.71 -39.26
N ASP A 3 11.29 -173.44 -40.34
CA ASP A 3 11.77 -173.63 -41.74
C ASP A 3 10.60 -174.40 -42.50
N LEU A 4 10.84 -175.42 -43.36
CA LEU A 4 9.86 -176.38 -43.99
C LEU A 4 9.11 -175.99 -45.32
N ALA A 5 8.42 -176.98 -45.94
CA ALA A 5 7.66 -177.00 -47.23
C ALA A 5 6.63 -178.18 -47.23
N GLU A 6 5.85 -178.64 -48.25
CA GLU A 6 5.66 -178.45 -49.73
C GLU A 6 4.21 -178.95 -50.11
N GLY A 7 3.74 -178.86 -51.37
CA GLY A 7 2.68 -179.80 -51.86
C GLY A 7 1.82 -179.55 -53.13
N ARG A 8 2.37 -179.69 -54.37
CA ARG A 8 1.75 -180.23 -55.66
C ARG A 8 0.42 -179.70 -56.34
N ALA A 9 0.01 -180.27 -57.51
CA ALA A 9 -0.90 -179.69 -58.56
C ALA A 9 -1.60 -180.66 -59.62
N GLY A 10 -2.51 -180.19 -60.55
CA GLY A 10 -2.81 -180.78 -61.92
C GLY A 10 -4.24 -180.70 -62.64
N ALA A 11 -4.29 -180.66 -64.02
CA ALA A 11 -5.38 -181.05 -65.04
C ALA A 11 -6.63 -180.10 -65.37
N THR A 12 -7.48 -180.10 -66.47
CA THR A 12 -7.62 -180.61 -67.91
C THR A 12 -8.82 -179.94 -68.73
N SER A 13 -9.16 -180.26 -70.03
CA SER A 13 -10.10 -179.50 -70.96
C SER A 13 -10.96 -180.26 -72.08
N THR A 14 -11.88 -179.58 -72.86
CA THR A 14 -12.41 -179.87 -74.28
C THR A 14 -13.52 -178.86 -74.81
N SER A 15 -13.95 -178.86 -76.11
CA SER A 15 -14.74 -177.75 -76.80
C SER A 15 -15.53 -178.06 -78.13
N GLU A 16 -16.51 -177.21 -78.57
CA GLU A 16 -17.23 -177.15 -79.91
C GLU A 16 -17.73 -175.69 -80.30
N GLU A 17 -18.26 -175.41 -81.52
CA GLU A 17 -18.41 -174.05 -82.16
C GLU A 17 -19.80 -173.58 -82.75
N LEU A 18 -19.90 -172.32 -83.29
CA LEU A 18 -21.13 -171.50 -83.58
C LEU A 18 -21.17 -170.70 -84.95
N PRO A 19 -22.35 -170.21 -85.42
CA PRO A 19 -22.57 -169.49 -86.72
C PRO A 19 -22.49 -167.93 -86.71
N SER A 20 -22.49 -167.28 -87.89
CA SER A 20 -22.10 -165.86 -88.12
C SER A 20 -23.21 -164.86 -88.58
N PHE A 21 -22.97 -163.54 -88.47
CA PHE A 21 -23.98 -162.46 -88.59
C PHE A 21 -23.64 -161.30 -89.58
N LEU A 22 -23.32 -161.59 -90.86
CA LEU A 22 -22.88 -160.57 -91.85
C LEU A 22 -23.98 -160.08 -92.83
N PRO A 23 -23.95 -158.80 -93.30
CA PRO A 23 -24.92 -158.28 -94.27
C PRO A 23 -24.89 -158.94 -95.67
N PRO A 24 -25.97 -158.90 -96.46
CA PRO A 24 -26.11 -159.66 -97.71
C PRO A 24 -25.13 -159.33 -98.85
N PHE A 25 -24.35 -158.26 -98.75
CA PHE A 25 -23.38 -157.82 -99.76
C PHE A 25 -21.91 -157.96 -99.31
N ALA A 26 -21.64 -158.67 -98.21
CA ALA A 26 -20.28 -158.83 -97.68
C ALA A 26 -19.43 -159.77 -98.56
N ASN A 27 -18.27 -159.26 -99.02
CA ASN A 27 -17.32 -159.98 -99.87
C ASN A 27 -16.62 -161.14 -99.14
N GLN A 28 -16.14 -162.13 -99.93
CA GLN A 28 -15.44 -163.35 -99.45
C GLN A 28 -14.39 -163.07 -98.35
N ALA A 29 -13.50 -162.11 -98.59
CA ALA A 29 -12.38 -161.78 -97.69
C ALA A 29 -12.83 -161.39 -96.26
N ASN A 30 -14.04 -160.85 -96.09
CA ASN A 30 -14.56 -160.48 -94.77
C ASN A 30 -14.97 -161.72 -93.94
N LYS A 31 -15.19 -162.87 -94.57
CA LYS A 31 -15.52 -164.14 -93.90
C LYS A 31 -14.26 -164.89 -93.50
N ASP A 32 -13.24 -164.89 -94.36
CA ASP A 32 -11.93 -165.46 -94.04
C ASP A 32 -11.30 -164.73 -92.84
N LEU A 33 -11.49 -163.41 -92.75
CA LEU A 33 -11.01 -162.57 -91.65
C LEU A 33 -11.61 -162.97 -90.29
N ASP A 34 -12.92 -163.26 -90.21
CA ASP A 34 -13.59 -163.70 -88.97
C ASP A 34 -12.96 -164.99 -88.41
N SER A 35 -12.61 -165.93 -89.30
CA SER A 35 -11.94 -167.18 -88.91
C SER A 35 -10.50 -166.98 -88.41
N HIS A 36 -9.83 -165.91 -88.83
CA HIS A 36 -8.47 -165.58 -88.40
C HIS A 36 -8.46 -164.92 -87.01
N VAL A 37 -9.42 -164.03 -86.74
CA VAL A 37 -9.59 -163.35 -85.44
C VAL A 37 -9.72 -164.37 -84.30
N ARG A 38 -10.60 -165.36 -84.43
CA ARG A 38 -10.83 -166.38 -83.38
C ARG A 38 -9.61 -167.22 -83.01
N ARG A 39 -8.64 -167.37 -83.93
CA ARG A 39 -7.39 -168.09 -83.64
C ARG A 39 -6.44 -167.25 -82.77
N LEU A 40 -6.42 -165.94 -83.00
CA LEU A 40 -5.62 -164.99 -82.22
C LEU A 40 -6.17 -164.84 -80.79
N GLU A 41 -7.48 -164.96 -80.60
CA GLU A 41 -8.13 -164.95 -79.28
C GLU A 41 -7.59 -166.06 -78.36
N GLN A 42 -7.42 -167.29 -78.86
CA GLN A 42 -6.87 -168.41 -78.06
C GLN A 42 -5.39 -168.24 -77.70
N GLU A 43 -4.58 -167.62 -78.57
CA GLU A 43 -3.18 -167.35 -78.26
C GLU A 43 -3.05 -166.25 -77.19
N LEU A 44 -3.93 -165.23 -77.26
CA LEU A 44 -3.99 -164.11 -76.31
C LEU A 44 -4.22 -164.59 -74.87
N ASP A 45 -5.20 -165.48 -74.63
CA ASP A 45 -5.49 -166.07 -73.32
C ASP A 45 -4.24 -166.70 -72.65
N THR A 46 -3.39 -167.39 -73.43
CA THR A 46 -2.18 -168.03 -72.88
C THR A 46 -1.10 -167.01 -72.52
N THR A 47 -1.02 -165.89 -73.24
CA THR A 47 -0.07 -164.81 -72.91
C THR A 47 -0.51 -164.01 -71.69
N GLN A 48 -1.82 -163.84 -71.49
CA GLN A 48 -2.38 -163.09 -70.35
C GLN A 48 -1.93 -163.67 -69.00
N GLN A 49 -1.99 -164.99 -68.84
CA GLN A 49 -1.59 -165.68 -67.60
C GLN A 49 -0.11 -165.47 -67.22
N ALA A 50 0.77 -165.19 -68.18
CA ALA A 50 2.19 -164.89 -67.94
C ALA A 50 2.43 -163.41 -67.59
N ILE A 51 1.54 -162.52 -68.04
CA ILE A 51 1.53 -161.09 -67.68
C ILE A 51 1.09 -160.94 -66.22
N ASP A 52 -0.02 -161.58 -65.83
CA ASP A 52 -0.60 -161.47 -64.49
C ASP A 52 0.42 -161.80 -63.38
N ALA A 53 1.17 -162.90 -63.53
CA ALA A 53 2.23 -163.32 -62.60
C ALA A 53 3.46 -162.38 -62.58
N SER A 54 3.66 -161.58 -63.63
CA SER A 54 4.70 -160.55 -63.68
C SER A 54 4.25 -159.27 -62.95
N ASP A 55 2.98 -158.90 -63.12
CA ASP A 55 2.38 -157.71 -62.50
C ASP A 55 2.24 -157.83 -60.98
N GLU A 56 1.95 -159.02 -60.43
CA GLU A 56 1.99 -159.27 -58.97
C GLU A 56 3.36 -158.91 -58.37
N ARG A 57 4.45 -159.30 -59.03
CA ARG A 57 5.82 -159.00 -58.59
C ARG A 57 6.15 -157.51 -58.69
N ILE A 58 5.70 -156.85 -59.75
CA ILE A 58 5.85 -155.39 -59.93
C ILE A 58 5.08 -154.63 -58.85
N SER A 59 3.85 -155.06 -58.53
CA SER A 59 2.98 -154.49 -57.50
C SER A 59 3.69 -154.44 -56.14
N ILE A 60 4.25 -155.57 -55.67
CA ILE A 60 4.97 -155.65 -54.39
C ILE A 60 6.16 -154.67 -54.34
N MET A 61 6.97 -154.59 -55.41
CA MET A 61 8.10 -153.65 -55.47
C MET A 61 7.65 -152.18 -55.52
N SER A 62 6.53 -151.88 -56.17
CA SER A 62 5.97 -150.53 -56.24
C SER A 62 5.48 -150.04 -54.87
N GLY A 63 4.90 -150.93 -54.04
CA GLY A 63 4.44 -150.61 -52.69
C GLY A 63 5.60 -150.21 -51.75
N HIS A 64 6.71 -150.95 -51.79
CA HIS A 64 7.91 -150.60 -51.01
C HIS A 64 8.51 -149.25 -51.47
N LEU A 65 8.55 -149.00 -52.78
CA LEU A 65 9.03 -147.74 -53.33
C LEU A 65 8.14 -146.55 -52.91
N ALA A 66 6.82 -146.74 -52.87
CA ALA A 66 5.88 -145.73 -52.39
C ALA A 66 6.11 -145.35 -50.91
N GLN A 67 6.42 -146.31 -50.04
CA GLN A 67 6.77 -146.06 -48.63
C GLN A 67 8.06 -145.24 -48.49
N VAL A 68 9.10 -145.55 -49.28
CA VAL A 68 10.35 -144.76 -49.28
C VAL A 68 10.11 -143.31 -49.75
N HIS A 69 9.25 -143.12 -50.77
CA HIS A 69 8.83 -141.78 -51.20
C HIS A 69 8.00 -141.03 -50.14
N GLN A 70 7.27 -141.73 -49.27
CA GLN A 70 6.48 -141.12 -48.19
C GLN A 70 7.40 -140.56 -47.09
N GLU A 71 8.41 -141.31 -46.66
CA GLU A 71 9.43 -140.85 -45.70
C GLU A 71 10.26 -139.66 -46.23
N LEU A 72 10.61 -139.69 -47.53
CA LEU A 72 11.26 -138.53 -48.18
C LEU A 72 10.40 -137.27 -48.09
N LYS A 73 9.08 -137.36 -48.34
CA LYS A 73 8.15 -136.22 -48.19
C LYS A 73 8.02 -135.73 -46.74
N TYR A 74 8.05 -136.63 -45.76
CA TYR A 74 8.02 -136.24 -44.34
C TYR A 74 9.32 -135.54 -43.89
N THR A 75 10.48 -135.99 -44.36
CA THR A 75 11.75 -135.30 -44.07
C THR A 75 11.83 -133.93 -44.75
N GLN A 76 11.36 -133.82 -46.00
CA GLN A 76 11.34 -132.56 -46.75
C GLN A 76 10.40 -131.52 -46.12
N THR A 77 9.14 -131.87 -45.84
CA THR A 77 8.18 -130.92 -45.22
C THR A 77 8.64 -130.43 -43.84
N ARG A 78 9.33 -131.27 -43.07
CA ARG A 78 9.95 -130.86 -41.79
C ARG A 78 11.12 -129.88 -41.97
N LEU A 79 11.87 -129.98 -43.08
CA LEU A 79 12.92 -129.02 -43.43
C LEU A 79 12.32 -127.68 -43.88
N ASP A 80 11.32 -127.71 -44.77
CA ASP A 80 10.64 -126.51 -45.27
C ASP A 80 10.04 -125.68 -44.12
N ALA A 81 9.41 -126.33 -43.14
CA ALA A 81 8.90 -125.68 -41.92
C ALA A 81 10.00 -124.89 -41.19
N ARG A 82 11.17 -125.50 -40.93
CA ARG A 82 12.30 -124.83 -40.27
C ARG A 82 12.85 -123.66 -41.10
N THR A 83 12.86 -123.74 -42.44
CA THR A 83 13.29 -122.60 -43.26
C THR A 83 12.33 -121.40 -43.16
N ASN A 84 11.03 -121.65 -42.96
CA ASN A 84 10.03 -120.60 -42.81
C ASN A 84 10.05 -119.93 -41.43
N GLU A 85 10.37 -120.68 -40.36
CA GLU A 85 10.65 -120.11 -39.03
C GLU A 85 11.86 -119.16 -39.07
N ILE A 86 12.98 -119.58 -39.67
CA ILE A 86 14.18 -118.74 -39.81
C ILE A 86 13.88 -117.45 -40.61
N ARG A 87 12.98 -117.53 -41.61
CA ARG A 87 12.51 -116.37 -42.37
C ARG A 87 11.66 -115.41 -41.52
N SER A 88 10.77 -115.91 -40.66
CA SER A 88 9.93 -115.07 -39.80
C SER A 88 10.73 -114.39 -38.69
N GLU A 89 11.67 -115.09 -38.05
CA GLU A 89 12.62 -114.50 -37.09
C GLU A 89 13.46 -113.37 -37.73
N SER A 90 13.98 -113.60 -38.94
CA SER A 90 14.72 -112.58 -39.71
C SER A 90 13.85 -111.35 -40.01
N HIS A 91 12.56 -111.54 -40.32
CA HIS A 91 11.62 -110.44 -40.55
C HIS A 91 11.34 -109.63 -39.28
N LEU A 92 11.08 -110.30 -38.16
CA LEU A 92 10.86 -109.66 -36.85
C LEU A 92 12.08 -108.85 -36.40
N LYS A 93 13.30 -109.36 -36.63
CA LYS A 93 14.55 -108.65 -36.37
C LYS A 93 14.70 -107.39 -37.23
N GLN A 94 14.26 -107.41 -38.49
CA GLN A 94 14.27 -106.21 -39.34
C GLN A 94 13.23 -105.16 -38.91
N LEU A 95 12.07 -105.58 -38.42
CA LEU A 95 11.05 -104.67 -37.88
C LEU A 95 11.58 -103.94 -36.64
N SER A 96 12.06 -104.67 -35.63
CA SER A 96 12.58 -104.05 -34.40
C SER A 96 13.79 -103.14 -34.63
N GLN A 97 14.67 -103.48 -35.58
CA GLN A 97 15.77 -102.59 -36.01
C GLN A 97 15.27 -101.30 -36.66
N ARG A 98 14.18 -101.34 -37.46
CA ARG A 98 13.58 -100.14 -38.07
C ARG A 98 12.91 -99.27 -37.01
N GLU A 99 12.22 -99.85 -36.04
CA GLU A 99 11.59 -99.12 -34.94
C GLU A 99 12.62 -98.46 -34.02
N ALA A 100 13.67 -99.18 -33.62
CA ALA A 100 14.80 -98.61 -32.89
C ALA A 100 15.46 -97.45 -33.65
N GLY A 101 15.63 -97.58 -34.97
CA GLY A 101 16.13 -96.50 -35.84
C GLY A 101 15.18 -95.30 -35.95
N ARG A 102 13.86 -95.51 -35.87
CA ARG A 102 12.84 -94.44 -35.85
C ARG A 102 12.88 -93.68 -34.52
N LEU A 103 12.83 -94.41 -33.41
CA LEU A 103 12.91 -93.87 -32.04
C LEU A 103 14.23 -93.13 -31.82
N GLY A 104 15.36 -93.63 -32.33
CA GLY A 104 16.65 -92.94 -32.27
C GLY A 104 16.64 -91.57 -32.96
N LYS A 105 15.95 -91.44 -34.10
CA LYS A 105 15.76 -90.16 -34.80
C LYS A 105 14.79 -89.23 -34.06
N GLU A 106 13.71 -89.76 -33.48
CA GLU A 106 12.77 -89.01 -32.65
C GLU A 106 13.46 -88.44 -31.40
N VAL A 107 14.25 -89.25 -30.70
CA VAL A 107 15.07 -88.81 -29.54
C VAL A 107 16.12 -87.77 -29.94
N ALA A 108 16.77 -87.91 -31.09
CA ALA A 108 17.70 -86.90 -31.59
C ALA A 108 17.01 -85.55 -31.87
N ARG A 109 15.81 -85.59 -32.48
CA ARG A 109 14.99 -84.39 -32.75
C ARG A 109 14.57 -83.71 -31.44
N LEU A 110 14.05 -84.47 -30.49
CA LEU A 110 13.62 -83.97 -29.17
C LEU A 110 14.79 -83.36 -28.36
N LYS A 111 16.01 -83.92 -28.47
CA LYS A 111 17.21 -83.32 -27.84
C LYS A 111 17.61 -81.99 -28.48
N ALA A 112 17.50 -81.85 -29.80
CA ALA A 112 17.74 -80.58 -30.48
C ALA A 112 16.66 -79.52 -30.12
N GLU A 113 15.39 -79.94 -30.05
CA GLU A 113 14.29 -79.09 -29.56
C GLU A 113 14.52 -78.65 -28.11
N GLN A 114 14.95 -79.57 -27.23
CA GLN A 114 15.29 -79.27 -25.83
C GLN A 114 16.45 -78.28 -25.71
N GLN A 115 17.51 -78.41 -26.53
CA GLN A 115 18.62 -77.46 -26.54
C GLN A 115 18.16 -76.07 -26.97
N VAL A 116 17.41 -75.96 -28.07
CA VAL A 116 16.85 -74.68 -28.55
C VAL A 116 15.89 -74.04 -27.54
N LEU A 117 15.16 -74.84 -26.75
CA LEU A 117 14.36 -74.33 -25.63
C LEU A 117 15.22 -73.87 -24.44
N GLY A 118 16.34 -74.56 -24.15
CA GLY A 118 17.33 -74.13 -23.17
C GLY A 118 17.99 -72.80 -23.53
N ASP A 119 18.42 -72.63 -24.77
CA ASP A 119 19.01 -71.39 -25.28
C ASP A 119 18.00 -70.22 -25.21
N LYS A 120 16.73 -70.48 -25.55
CA LYS A 120 15.62 -69.50 -25.41
C LYS A 120 15.35 -69.14 -23.95
N LEU A 121 15.38 -70.11 -23.03
CA LEU A 121 15.25 -69.85 -21.59
C LEU A 121 16.42 -69.03 -21.05
N GLY A 122 17.65 -69.30 -21.50
CA GLY A 122 18.84 -68.50 -21.15
C GLY A 122 18.75 -67.05 -21.66
N ALA A 123 18.26 -66.85 -22.89
CA ALA A 123 17.98 -65.53 -23.45
C ALA A 123 16.89 -64.79 -22.65
N LEU A 124 15.73 -65.43 -22.43
CA LEU A 124 14.64 -64.87 -21.64
C LEU A 124 15.06 -64.53 -20.21
N HIS A 125 15.87 -65.38 -19.56
CA HIS A 125 16.40 -65.11 -18.23
C HIS A 125 17.35 -63.90 -18.22
N SER A 126 18.19 -63.76 -19.25
CA SER A 126 19.09 -62.61 -19.43
C SER A 126 18.31 -61.31 -19.67
N ASP A 127 17.23 -61.36 -20.45
CA ASP A 127 16.37 -60.20 -20.70
C ASP A 127 15.46 -59.86 -19.50
N ILE A 128 15.07 -60.86 -18.69
CA ILE A 128 14.44 -60.63 -17.38
C ILE A 128 15.40 -59.94 -16.41
N TYR A 129 16.68 -60.34 -16.35
CA TYR A 129 17.68 -59.62 -15.55
C TYR A 129 17.86 -58.17 -16.00
N ARG A 130 18.02 -57.93 -17.30
CA ARG A 130 18.09 -56.56 -17.88
C ARG A 130 16.80 -55.77 -17.66
N GLY A 131 15.65 -56.45 -17.64
CA GLY A 131 14.35 -55.86 -17.32
C GLY A 131 14.28 -55.42 -15.85
N ASN A 132 14.69 -56.28 -14.93
CA ASN A 132 14.77 -55.97 -13.50
C ASN A 132 15.77 -54.86 -13.19
N GLU A 133 16.96 -54.88 -13.80
CA GLU A 133 17.98 -53.84 -13.63
C GLU A 133 17.44 -52.46 -14.07
N LYS A 134 16.76 -52.39 -15.23
CA LYS A 134 16.07 -51.17 -15.69
C LYS A 134 14.90 -50.78 -14.78
N LEU A 135 14.17 -51.75 -14.25
CA LEU A 135 13.05 -51.52 -13.35
C LEU A 135 13.53 -50.96 -12.00
N ASP A 136 14.68 -51.39 -11.50
CA ASP A 136 15.31 -50.85 -10.29
C ASP A 136 15.96 -49.47 -10.54
N GLN A 137 16.53 -49.23 -11.73
CA GLN A 137 16.90 -47.88 -12.18
C GLN A 137 15.66 -46.96 -12.25
N PHE A 138 14.52 -47.45 -12.75
CA PHE A 138 13.28 -46.68 -12.76
C PHE A 138 12.70 -46.46 -11.36
N LYS A 139 12.86 -47.39 -10.40
CA LYS A 139 12.51 -47.14 -8.98
C LYS A 139 13.35 -46.02 -8.38
N LEU A 140 14.66 -46.03 -8.61
CA LEU A 140 15.57 -44.98 -8.13
C LEU A 140 15.19 -43.60 -8.71
N VAL A 141 14.92 -43.54 -10.02
CA VAL A 141 14.44 -42.31 -10.67
C VAL A 141 13.04 -41.92 -10.19
N MET A 142 12.14 -42.88 -9.92
CA MET A 142 10.81 -42.60 -9.38
C MET A 142 10.87 -42.03 -7.96
N ASN A 143 11.70 -42.59 -7.07
CA ASN A 143 11.95 -42.05 -5.74
C ASN A 143 12.55 -40.63 -5.81
N TRP A 144 13.57 -40.42 -6.63
CA TRP A 144 14.19 -39.09 -6.77
C TRP A 144 13.18 -38.08 -7.34
N ASN A 145 12.43 -38.42 -8.40
CA ASN A 145 11.38 -37.57 -8.94
C ASN A 145 10.25 -37.29 -7.91
N GLN A 146 9.95 -38.23 -7.01
CA GLN A 146 8.99 -38.01 -5.93
C GLN A 146 9.56 -37.08 -4.85
N GLU A 147 10.80 -37.29 -4.39
CA GLU A 147 11.47 -36.41 -3.44
C GLU A 147 11.64 -34.99 -3.99
N GLU A 148 11.94 -34.84 -5.29
CA GLU A 148 12.00 -33.55 -5.98
C GLU A 148 10.61 -32.91 -6.10
N PHE A 149 9.58 -33.68 -6.46
CA PHE A 149 8.20 -33.19 -6.51
C PHE A 149 7.69 -32.75 -5.14
N GLU A 150 8.00 -33.48 -4.07
CA GLU A 150 7.64 -33.11 -2.69
C GLU A 150 8.38 -31.83 -2.25
N GLN A 151 9.66 -31.67 -2.63
CA GLN A 151 10.40 -30.43 -2.41
C GLN A 151 9.81 -29.24 -3.20
N TRP A 152 9.46 -29.41 -4.48
CA TRP A 152 8.80 -28.37 -5.27
C TRP A 152 7.39 -28.04 -4.76
N ALA A 153 6.63 -29.03 -4.28
CA ALA A 153 5.32 -28.82 -3.68
C ALA A 153 5.41 -28.03 -2.36
N LEU A 154 6.40 -28.36 -1.51
CA LEU A 154 6.69 -27.60 -0.29
C LEU A 154 7.16 -26.18 -0.60
N ALA A 155 8.04 -25.99 -1.59
CA ALA A 155 8.52 -24.67 -2.01
C ALA A 155 7.39 -23.82 -2.63
N SER A 156 6.53 -24.40 -3.48
CA SER A 156 5.35 -23.73 -4.04
C SER A 156 4.39 -23.30 -2.94
N ARG A 157 4.10 -24.21 -1.99
CA ARG A 157 3.25 -23.91 -0.84
C ARG A 157 3.83 -22.81 0.05
N GLN A 158 5.14 -22.84 0.33
CA GLN A 158 5.81 -21.76 1.05
C GLN A 158 5.71 -20.42 0.31
N LYS A 159 5.81 -20.42 -1.03
CA LYS A 159 5.62 -19.20 -1.84
C LYS A 159 4.16 -18.73 -1.90
N GLU A 160 3.19 -19.63 -1.85
CA GLU A 160 1.78 -19.28 -1.67
C GLU A 160 1.51 -18.68 -0.28
N GLU A 161 2.09 -19.26 0.78
CA GLU A 161 1.99 -18.75 2.16
C GLU A 161 2.70 -17.39 2.32
N ASP A 162 3.88 -17.20 1.70
CA ASP A 162 4.58 -15.89 1.58
C ASP A 162 3.73 -14.85 0.84
N ASN A 163 3.18 -15.21 -0.33
CA ASN A 163 2.36 -14.30 -1.14
C ASN A 163 1.08 -13.90 -0.40
N LEU A 164 0.46 -14.81 0.35
CA LEU A 164 -0.68 -14.52 1.22
C LEU A 164 -0.31 -13.66 2.44
N ALA A 165 0.95 -13.65 2.87
CA ALA A 165 1.46 -12.69 3.85
C ALA A 165 1.69 -11.30 3.22
N LEU A 166 2.30 -11.24 2.05
CA LEU A 166 2.49 -10.00 1.28
C LEU A 166 1.16 -9.33 0.92
N GLU A 167 0.15 -10.09 0.48
CA GLU A 167 -1.18 -9.57 0.17
C GLU A 167 -1.91 -9.05 1.43
N LYS A 168 -1.65 -9.64 2.62
CA LYS A 168 -2.17 -9.12 3.90
C LYS A 168 -1.47 -7.80 4.29
N TYR A 169 -0.15 -7.72 4.15
CA TYR A 169 0.59 -6.48 4.40
C TYR A 169 0.17 -5.38 3.42
N GLN A 170 0.06 -5.66 2.12
CA GLN A 170 -0.46 -4.72 1.14
C GLN A 170 -1.86 -4.20 1.52
N ARG A 171 -2.78 -5.07 1.95
CA ARG A 171 -4.11 -4.64 2.42
C ARG A 171 -4.05 -3.77 3.68
N GLN A 172 -3.11 -4.02 4.59
CA GLN A 172 -2.88 -3.19 5.77
C GLN A 172 -2.28 -1.83 5.39
N ASP A 173 -1.30 -1.79 4.49
CA ASP A 173 -0.70 -0.57 3.98
C ASP A 173 -1.70 0.26 3.18
N GLU A 174 -2.51 -0.37 2.32
CA GLU A 174 -3.61 0.31 1.63
C GLU A 174 -4.63 0.90 2.61
N ALA A 175 -4.96 0.20 3.70
CA ALA A 175 -5.83 0.73 4.75
C ALA A 175 -5.16 1.92 5.47
N LYS A 176 -3.85 1.83 5.76
CA LYS A 176 -3.09 2.91 6.39
C LYS A 176 -2.94 4.14 5.48
N VAL A 177 -2.75 3.95 4.17
CA VAL A 177 -2.75 5.02 3.17
C VAL A 177 -4.11 5.70 3.09
N LYS A 178 -5.22 4.93 3.14
CA LYS A 178 -6.59 5.49 3.18
C LYS A 178 -6.83 6.29 4.47
N GLU A 179 -6.38 5.78 5.63
CA GLU A 179 -6.43 6.48 6.91
C GLU A 179 -5.61 7.79 6.90
N LEU A 180 -4.35 7.73 6.47
CA LEU A 180 -3.46 8.89 6.39
C LEU A 180 -3.98 9.93 5.38
N SER A 181 -4.59 9.50 4.28
CA SER A 181 -5.25 10.38 3.31
C SER A 181 -6.45 11.12 3.95
N LEU A 182 -7.27 10.43 4.75
CA LEU A 182 -8.37 11.04 5.50
C LEU A 182 -7.87 12.00 6.60
N VAL A 183 -6.75 11.69 7.27
CA VAL A 183 -6.11 12.60 8.24
C VAL A 183 -5.56 13.84 7.53
N LEU A 184 -4.89 13.69 6.39
CA LEU A 184 -4.39 14.80 5.56
C LEU A 184 -5.53 15.68 5.05
N GLU A 185 -6.64 15.09 4.61
CA GLU A 185 -7.82 15.83 4.14
C GLU A 185 -8.49 16.63 5.28
N ARG A 186 -8.61 16.03 6.49
CA ARG A 186 -9.10 16.75 7.69
C ARG A 186 -8.17 17.91 8.07
N ALA A 187 -6.86 17.65 8.16
CA ALA A 187 -5.87 18.69 8.47
C ALA A 187 -5.87 19.82 7.43
N SER A 188 -6.05 19.49 6.14
CA SER A 188 -6.20 20.49 5.08
C SER A 188 -7.46 21.35 5.25
N ARG A 189 -8.61 20.74 5.57
CA ARG A 189 -9.86 21.47 5.90
C ARG A 189 -9.69 22.36 7.14
N GLU A 190 -9.00 21.88 8.17
CA GLU A 190 -8.72 22.66 9.39
C GLU A 190 -7.78 23.83 9.10
N VAL A 191 -6.72 23.64 8.32
CA VAL A 191 -5.83 24.73 7.87
C VAL A 191 -6.59 25.75 7.02
N GLN A 192 -7.50 25.32 6.14
CA GLN A 192 -8.36 26.26 5.40
C GLN A 192 -9.31 27.03 6.33
N LYS A 193 -9.94 26.36 7.33
CA LYS A 193 -10.80 27.02 8.31
C LYS A 193 -10.02 28.04 9.14
N ARG A 194 -8.84 27.67 9.65
CA ARG A 194 -7.94 28.57 10.40
C ARG A 194 -7.46 29.75 9.55
N LYS A 195 -7.21 29.55 8.25
CA LYS A 195 -6.88 30.66 7.32
C LYS A 195 -8.05 31.62 7.09
N LYS A 196 -9.30 31.12 7.04
CA LYS A 196 -10.48 31.99 6.98
C LYS A 196 -10.65 32.80 8.26
N GLN A 197 -10.60 32.14 9.42
CA GLN A 197 -10.64 32.81 10.74
C GLN A 197 -9.53 33.86 10.89
N LEU A 198 -8.30 33.56 10.48
CA LEU A 198 -7.21 34.54 10.49
C LEU A 198 -7.47 35.73 9.55
N ALA A 199 -8.10 35.52 8.40
CA ALA A 199 -8.47 36.62 7.50
C ALA A 199 -9.62 37.47 8.07
N GLU A 200 -10.63 36.82 8.68
CA GLU A 200 -11.75 37.45 9.38
C GLU A 200 -11.23 38.34 10.52
N GLU A 201 -10.41 37.80 11.43
CA GLU A 201 -9.76 38.53 12.54
C GLU A 201 -8.83 39.66 12.05
N VAL A 202 -8.12 39.48 10.93
CA VAL A 202 -7.32 40.55 10.31
C VAL A 202 -8.19 41.67 9.73
N THR A 203 -9.35 41.35 9.15
CA THR A 203 -10.29 42.40 8.69
C THR A 203 -10.98 43.12 9.85
N GLU A 204 -11.33 42.41 10.94
CA GLU A 204 -11.92 43.02 12.13
C GLU A 204 -10.91 43.92 12.87
N THR A 205 -9.66 43.48 13.03
CA THR A 205 -8.61 44.32 13.63
C THR A 205 -8.23 45.52 12.77
N GLN A 206 -8.26 45.39 11.43
CA GLN A 206 -8.09 46.54 10.53
C GLN A 206 -9.27 47.52 10.61
N ALA A 207 -10.51 47.03 10.69
CA ALA A 207 -11.69 47.88 10.88
C ALA A 207 -11.62 48.63 12.22
N ALA A 208 -11.34 47.93 13.32
CA ALA A 208 -11.17 48.53 14.64
C ALA A 208 -10.00 49.54 14.68
N GLN A 209 -8.91 49.29 13.94
CA GLN A 209 -7.83 50.27 13.83
C GLN A 209 -8.27 51.52 13.06
N ILE A 210 -9.04 51.39 11.98
CA ILE A 210 -9.62 52.52 11.24
C ILE A 210 -10.58 53.32 12.15
N GLU A 211 -11.43 52.65 12.93
CA GLU A 211 -12.30 53.30 13.92
C GLU A 211 -11.52 54.03 15.01
N LEU A 212 -10.40 53.47 15.48
CA LEU A 212 -9.48 54.13 16.42
C LEU A 212 -8.77 55.34 15.81
N ASP A 213 -8.30 55.26 14.56
CA ASP A 213 -7.68 56.38 13.86
C ASP A 213 -8.69 57.49 13.53
N THR A 214 -9.94 57.15 13.18
CA THR A 214 -11.05 58.09 12.99
C THR A 214 -11.45 58.75 14.30
N THR A 215 -11.71 57.99 15.37
CA THR A 215 -12.02 58.59 16.68
C THR A 215 -10.86 59.41 17.24
N ALA A 216 -9.60 59.03 16.98
CA ALA A 216 -8.43 59.86 17.30
C ALA A 216 -8.31 61.12 16.43
N HIS A 217 -8.88 61.15 15.22
CA HIS A 217 -9.07 62.37 14.44
C HIS A 217 -10.15 63.24 15.08
N ASP A 218 -11.32 62.68 15.39
CA ASP A 218 -12.44 63.39 15.99
C ASP A 218 -12.08 63.98 17.36
N PHE A 219 -11.34 63.24 18.20
CA PHE A 219 -10.79 63.78 19.45
C PHE A 219 -9.86 64.98 19.23
N ARG A 220 -9.09 65.04 18.13
CA ARG A 220 -8.25 66.22 17.81
C ARG A 220 -9.09 67.40 17.31
N VAL A 221 -10.19 67.14 16.60
CA VAL A 221 -11.15 68.16 16.17
C VAL A 221 -11.88 68.74 17.38
N LEU A 222 -12.54 67.89 18.19
CA LEU A 222 -13.21 68.27 19.44
C LEU A 222 -12.27 68.96 20.44
N HIS A 223 -10.98 68.60 20.49
CA HIS A 223 -10.02 69.29 21.35
C HIS A 223 -9.65 70.68 20.82
N LYS A 224 -9.60 70.90 19.50
CA LYS A 224 -9.45 72.24 18.91
C LYS A 224 -10.69 73.09 19.15
N GLU A 225 -11.88 72.57 18.85
CA GLU A 225 -13.15 73.25 19.11
C GLU A 225 -13.29 73.62 20.59
N ARG A 226 -12.84 72.74 21.51
CA ARG A 226 -12.76 73.05 22.95
C ARG A 226 -11.74 74.15 23.26
N GLN A 227 -10.57 74.17 22.63
CA GLN A 227 -9.58 75.25 22.82
C GLN A 227 -10.10 76.59 22.28
N GLU A 228 -10.76 76.58 21.12
CA GLU A 228 -11.39 77.76 20.50
C GLU A 228 -12.55 78.28 21.36
N LEU A 229 -13.39 77.40 21.90
CA LEU A 229 -14.48 77.76 22.82
C LEU A 229 -13.94 78.28 24.16
N VAL A 230 -12.86 77.71 24.69
CA VAL A 230 -12.17 78.23 25.89
C VAL A 230 -11.57 79.61 25.61
N GLY A 231 -10.94 79.82 24.45
CA GLY A 231 -10.45 81.13 24.03
C GLY A 231 -11.55 82.18 23.93
N GLN A 232 -12.68 81.84 23.29
CA GLN A 232 -13.87 82.71 23.23
C GLN A 232 -14.45 83.00 24.62
N TRP A 233 -14.38 82.05 25.55
CA TRP A 233 -14.83 82.21 26.93
C TRP A 233 -13.87 83.07 27.77
N GLU A 234 -12.56 82.92 27.58
CA GLU A 234 -11.53 83.80 28.16
C GLU A 234 -11.62 85.23 27.61
N GLU A 235 -11.85 85.40 26.31
CA GLU A 235 -12.15 86.70 25.70
C GLU A 235 -13.44 87.32 26.25
N ALA A 236 -14.50 86.52 26.44
CA ALA A 236 -15.75 86.97 27.05
C ALA A 236 -15.56 87.37 28.52
N ILE A 237 -14.75 86.64 29.30
CA ILE A 237 -14.38 87.00 30.67
C ILE A 237 -13.54 88.27 30.71
N GLN A 238 -12.54 88.42 29.84
CA GLN A 238 -11.76 89.65 29.74
C GLN A 238 -12.64 90.85 29.32
N ALA A 239 -13.61 90.64 28.42
CA ALA A 239 -14.58 91.66 28.06
C ALA A 239 -15.57 91.98 29.19
N MET A 240 -15.89 91.01 30.05
CA MET A 240 -16.68 91.23 31.27
C MET A 240 -15.86 92.00 32.31
N GLN A 241 -14.63 91.58 32.61
CA GLN A 241 -13.71 92.26 33.53
C GLN A 241 -13.45 93.71 33.10
N ARG A 242 -13.16 93.98 31.82
CA ARG A 242 -13.01 95.35 31.30
C ARG A 242 -14.30 96.18 31.41
N ARG A 243 -15.49 95.54 31.37
CA ARG A 243 -16.78 96.20 31.63
C ARG A 243 -16.99 96.45 33.12
N ASP A 244 -16.65 95.50 33.98
CA ASP A 244 -16.77 95.62 35.43
C ASP A 244 -15.80 96.68 35.97
N GLU A 245 -14.56 96.73 35.46
CA GLU A 245 -13.60 97.82 35.69
C GLU A 245 -14.14 99.17 35.19
N ALA A 246 -14.73 99.22 33.98
CA ALA A 246 -15.33 100.44 33.46
C ALA A 246 -16.58 100.88 34.28
N ILE A 247 -17.36 99.93 34.81
CA ILE A 247 -18.49 100.16 35.70
C ILE A 247 -18.00 100.62 37.07
N GLN A 248 -16.92 100.05 37.60
CA GLN A 248 -16.28 100.50 38.84
C GLN A 248 -15.78 101.93 38.68
N LEU A 249 -14.95 102.21 37.67
CA LEU A 249 -14.47 103.56 37.35
C LEU A 249 -15.61 104.55 37.06
N ALA A 250 -16.72 104.11 36.47
CA ALA A 250 -17.92 104.94 36.30
C ALA A 250 -18.66 105.17 37.63
N SER A 251 -18.72 104.17 38.52
CA SER A 251 -19.33 104.26 39.85
C SER A 251 -18.50 105.10 40.81
N GLU A 252 -17.16 105.07 40.72
CA GLU A 252 -16.24 105.94 41.43
C GLU A 252 -16.39 107.39 40.94
N LYS A 253 -16.45 107.62 39.63
CA LYS A 253 -16.73 108.95 39.06
C LYS A 253 -18.12 109.44 39.44
N PHE A 254 -19.12 108.56 39.52
CA PHE A 254 -20.45 108.90 39.98
C PHE A 254 -20.49 109.17 41.49
N ALA A 255 -19.75 108.42 42.31
CA ALA A 255 -19.62 108.64 43.75
C ALA A 255 -18.87 109.95 44.04
N ALA A 256 -17.79 110.24 43.31
CA ALA A 256 -17.07 111.51 43.37
C ALA A 256 -17.96 112.68 42.93
N LYS A 257 -18.66 112.57 41.78
CA LYS A 257 -19.62 113.60 41.33
C LYS A 257 -20.82 113.76 42.26
N LYS A 258 -21.23 112.69 42.96
CA LYS A 258 -22.26 112.75 44.01
C LYS A 258 -21.74 113.39 45.29
N ALA A 259 -20.48 113.15 45.66
CA ALA A 259 -19.81 113.84 46.77
C ALA A 259 -19.65 115.34 46.45
N GLU A 260 -19.12 115.69 45.28
CA GLU A 260 -19.07 117.08 44.77
C GLU A 260 -20.46 117.72 44.77
N LEU A 261 -21.52 116.99 44.40
CA LEU A 261 -22.89 117.50 44.41
C LEU A 261 -23.45 117.67 45.82
N VAL A 262 -23.10 116.80 46.77
CA VAL A 262 -23.47 116.94 48.19
C VAL A 262 -22.67 118.06 48.86
N GLU A 263 -21.40 118.24 48.53
CA GLU A 263 -20.58 119.38 48.97
C GLU A 263 -21.09 120.68 48.34
N ALA A 264 -21.46 120.69 47.07
CA ALA A 264 -22.08 121.85 46.42
C ALA A 264 -23.43 122.17 47.05
N GLN A 265 -24.27 121.17 47.35
CA GLN A 265 -25.53 121.36 48.09
C GLN A 265 -25.28 121.88 49.51
N ALA A 266 -24.34 121.31 50.26
CA ALA A 266 -24.00 121.79 51.60
C ALA A 266 -23.44 123.22 51.60
N ASN A 267 -22.65 123.59 50.58
CA ASN A 267 -22.19 124.95 50.37
C ASN A 267 -23.33 125.90 49.97
N LEU A 268 -24.29 125.45 49.16
CA LEU A 268 -25.46 126.24 48.76
C LEU A 268 -26.43 126.42 49.93
N ASP A 269 -26.67 125.38 50.74
CA ASP A 269 -27.41 125.46 52.01
C ASP A 269 -26.71 126.36 53.03
N ALA A 270 -25.37 126.31 53.11
CA ALA A 270 -24.59 127.21 53.97
C ALA A 270 -24.66 128.67 53.49
N GLN A 271 -24.60 128.91 52.17
CA GLN A 271 -24.79 130.23 51.58
C GLN A 271 -26.24 130.73 51.75
N ALA A 272 -27.24 129.86 51.64
CA ALA A 272 -28.64 130.19 51.87
C ALA A 272 -28.88 130.58 53.34
N ARG A 273 -28.36 129.79 54.30
CA ARG A 273 -28.42 130.12 55.74
C ARG A 273 -27.61 131.38 56.08
N PHE A 274 -26.48 131.60 55.42
CA PHE A 274 -25.72 132.85 55.58
C PHE A 274 -26.51 134.04 55.06
N LEU A 275 -27.14 133.93 53.90
CA LEU A 275 -27.99 134.97 53.31
C LEU A 275 -29.25 135.22 54.16
N GLU A 276 -29.88 134.18 54.70
CA GLU A 276 -31.03 134.29 55.62
C GLU A 276 -30.64 134.96 56.95
N ASN A 277 -29.45 134.64 57.49
CA ASN A 277 -28.89 135.33 58.66
C ASN A 277 -28.53 136.80 58.35
N GLU A 278 -27.98 137.08 57.17
CA GLU A 278 -27.67 138.46 56.75
C GLU A 278 -28.95 139.26 56.46
N GLU A 279 -30.02 138.65 55.92
CA GLU A 279 -31.33 139.28 55.84
C GLU A 279 -31.92 139.56 57.22
N ALA A 280 -31.74 138.66 58.20
CA ALA A 280 -32.15 138.89 59.58
C ALA A 280 -31.34 140.02 60.24
N ASN A 281 -30.01 140.05 60.06
CA ASN A 281 -29.13 141.13 60.51
C ASN A 281 -29.55 142.47 59.88
N ASN A 282 -29.83 142.51 58.58
CA ASN A 282 -30.28 143.73 57.90
C ASN A 282 -31.64 144.21 58.44
N ARG A 283 -32.60 143.30 58.67
CA ARG A 283 -33.89 143.65 59.32
C ARG A 283 -33.69 144.20 60.74
N GLU A 284 -32.74 143.68 61.51
CA GLU A 284 -32.37 144.26 62.81
C GLU A 284 -31.68 145.62 62.70
N VAL A 285 -30.81 145.81 61.71
CA VAL A 285 -30.11 147.09 61.46
C VAL A 285 -31.11 148.15 61.00
N ASP A 286 -32.01 147.84 60.07
CA ASP A 286 -33.09 148.72 59.64
C ASP A 286 -33.97 149.12 60.83
N ALA A 287 -34.38 148.17 61.68
CA ALA A 287 -35.16 148.46 62.89
C ALA A 287 -34.41 149.36 63.91
N ARG A 288 -33.07 149.29 63.96
CA ARG A 288 -32.24 150.19 64.77
C ARG A 288 -32.10 151.58 64.13
N ILE A 289 -31.96 151.68 62.82
CA ILE A 289 -31.98 152.95 62.07
C ILE A 289 -33.32 153.66 62.30
N ASP A 290 -34.42 152.94 62.16
CA ASP A 290 -35.80 153.39 62.35
C ASP A 290 -36.06 153.92 63.78
N LEU A 291 -35.34 153.40 64.79
CA LEU A 291 -35.31 153.94 66.15
C LEU A 291 -34.44 155.21 66.26
N PHE A 292 -33.22 155.19 65.74
CA PHE A 292 -32.31 156.33 65.82
C PHE A 292 -32.81 157.55 65.03
N GLU A 293 -33.49 157.37 63.89
CA GLU A 293 -34.12 158.48 63.17
C GLU A 293 -35.21 159.16 63.99
N ARG A 294 -36.00 158.38 64.75
CA ARG A 294 -37.03 158.90 65.68
C ARG A 294 -36.42 159.64 66.87
N GLU A 295 -35.21 159.27 67.30
CA GLU A 295 -34.47 159.99 68.35
C GLU A 295 -33.80 161.27 67.82
N VAL A 296 -33.18 161.21 66.64
CA VAL A 296 -32.62 162.37 65.93
C VAL A 296 -33.70 163.41 65.62
N GLY A 297 -34.92 162.97 65.27
CA GLY A 297 -36.09 163.85 65.13
C GLY A 297 -36.36 164.66 66.41
N LYS A 298 -36.56 163.98 67.54
CA LYS A 298 -36.79 164.61 68.85
C LYS A 298 -35.66 165.58 69.23
N LEU A 299 -34.40 165.21 68.98
CA LEU A 299 -33.24 166.05 69.28
C LEU A 299 -33.18 167.32 68.40
N ARG A 300 -33.63 167.25 67.13
CA ARG A 300 -33.75 168.43 66.26
C ARG A 300 -34.83 169.39 66.75
N ASP A 301 -35.98 168.89 67.17
CA ASP A 301 -37.06 169.73 67.73
C ASP A 301 -36.60 170.46 69.01
N VAL A 302 -35.95 169.73 69.93
CA VAL A 302 -35.36 170.33 71.15
C VAL A 302 -34.32 171.39 70.79
N HIS A 303 -33.40 171.11 69.88
CA HIS A 303 -32.38 172.08 69.46
C HIS A 303 -33.00 173.35 68.84
N GLY A 304 -34.03 173.20 68.01
CA GLY A 304 -34.78 174.32 67.43
C GLY A 304 -35.54 175.17 68.45
N SER A 305 -35.86 174.61 69.63
CA SER A 305 -36.47 175.38 70.74
C SER A 305 -35.45 176.21 71.51
N GLU A 306 -34.29 175.65 71.85
CA GLU A 306 -33.22 176.35 72.58
C GLU A 306 -32.46 177.37 71.71
N GLN A 307 -32.37 177.16 70.39
CA GLN A 307 -31.85 178.18 69.48
C GLN A 307 -32.66 179.49 69.52
N LYS A 308 -33.99 179.42 69.59
CA LYS A 308 -34.84 180.62 69.71
C LYS A 308 -34.59 181.34 71.04
N ARG A 309 -34.52 180.56 72.12
CA ARG A 309 -34.24 181.04 73.47
C ARG A 309 -32.89 181.77 73.59
N LEU A 310 -31.87 181.31 72.84
CA LEU A 310 -30.58 182.00 72.75
C LEU A 310 -30.66 183.33 72.00
N ALA A 311 -31.49 183.43 70.96
CA ALA A 311 -31.70 184.69 70.24
C ALA A 311 -32.38 185.75 71.13
N ASP A 312 -33.41 185.37 71.88
CA ASP A 312 -34.10 186.25 72.84
C ASP A 312 -33.12 186.84 73.88
N ILE A 313 -32.19 186.01 74.37
CA ILE A 313 -31.16 186.42 75.35
C ILE A 313 -30.09 187.33 74.72
N MET A 314 -29.72 187.12 73.45
CA MET A 314 -28.80 188.02 72.74
C MET A 314 -29.37 189.44 72.60
N ASP A 315 -30.66 189.55 72.28
CA ASP A 315 -31.37 190.83 72.20
C ASP A 315 -31.41 191.57 73.54
N GLU A 316 -31.50 190.87 74.67
CA GLU A 316 -31.37 191.48 76.00
C GLU A 316 -29.94 191.92 76.31
N VAL A 317 -28.94 191.10 75.99
CA VAL A 317 -27.52 191.43 76.18
C VAL A 317 -27.13 192.71 75.40
N ASP A 318 -27.62 192.89 74.18
CA ASP A 318 -27.32 194.08 73.38
C ASP A 318 -28.06 195.34 73.87
N ARG A 319 -29.23 195.20 74.50
CA ARG A 319 -29.83 196.31 75.28
C ARG A 319 -28.94 196.71 76.47
N LEU A 320 -28.43 195.73 77.22
CA LEU A 320 -27.55 195.97 78.37
C LEU A 320 -26.23 196.66 77.97
N LYS A 321 -25.58 196.24 76.88
CA LYS A 321 -24.37 196.89 76.33
C LYS A 321 -24.60 198.38 76.03
N ASN A 322 -25.74 198.71 75.43
CA ASN A 322 -26.09 200.10 75.09
C ASN A 322 -26.36 200.99 76.32
N MET A 323 -26.77 200.41 77.46
CA MET A 323 -26.82 201.15 78.73
C MET A 323 -25.43 201.34 79.34
N LEU A 324 -24.58 200.29 79.30
CA LEU A 324 -23.23 200.32 79.86
C LEU A 324 -22.33 201.37 79.17
N ALA A 325 -22.50 201.56 77.85
CA ALA A 325 -21.79 202.60 77.10
C ALA A 325 -22.06 204.01 77.65
N LYS A 326 -23.31 204.37 77.93
CA LYS A 326 -23.67 205.68 78.50
C LYS A 326 -23.06 205.90 79.89
N ALA A 327 -23.06 204.87 80.74
CA ALA A 327 -22.46 204.94 82.07
C ALA A 327 -20.92 205.13 82.02
N ALA A 328 -20.25 204.68 80.95
CA ALA A 328 -18.82 204.88 80.77
C ALA A 328 -18.46 206.35 80.47
N ASP A 329 -19.26 207.04 79.65
CA ASP A 329 -19.05 208.45 79.32
C ASP A 329 -19.24 209.37 80.53
N GLU A 330 -20.25 209.10 81.37
CA GLU A 330 -20.46 209.83 82.63
C GLU A 330 -19.28 209.67 83.60
N LEU A 331 -18.67 208.48 83.65
CA LEU A 331 -17.49 208.20 84.47
C LEU A 331 -16.25 208.99 84.01
N VAL A 332 -16.09 209.20 82.70
CA VAL A 332 -15.01 210.05 82.15
C VAL A 332 -15.22 211.51 82.56
N GLY A 333 -16.45 212.01 82.53
CA GLY A 333 -16.80 213.35 83.03
C GLY A 333 -16.35 213.55 84.49
N GLN A 334 -16.71 212.65 85.40
CA GLN A 334 -16.37 212.75 86.83
C GLN A 334 -14.86 212.65 87.12
N ARG A 335 -14.07 212.00 86.25
CA ARG A 335 -12.59 211.96 86.40
C ARG A 335 -11.96 213.34 86.21
N THR A 336 -12.48 214.18 85.32
CA THR A 336 -11.95 215.54 85.10
C THR A 336 -12.20 216.47 86.29
N ALA A 337 -13.36 216.34 86.96
CA ALA A 337 -13.67 217.11 88.17
C ALA A 337 -12.75 216.74 89.35
N ASN A 338 -12.44 215.45 89.51
CA ASN A 338 -11.57 214.96 90.57
C ASN A 338 -10.10 215.42 90.46
N GLY A 339 -9.63 215.84 89.27
CA GLY A 339 -8.30 216.44 89.12
C GLY A 339 -8.15 217.73 89.92
N ARG A 340 -9.06 218.69 89.69
CA ARG A 340 -9.07 220.02 90.33
C ARG A 340 -9.24 219.96 91.86
N ALA A 341 -9.84 218.89 92.37
CA ALA A 341 -10.01 218.68 93.81
C ALA A 341 -8.69 218.30 94.52
N ARG A 342 -7.70 217.73 93.83
CA ARG A 342 -6.46 217.24 94.44
C ARG A 342 -5.48 218.37 94.78
N GLU A 343 -5.32 219.34 93.88
CA GLU A 343 -4.48 220.53 94.07
C GLU A 343 -4.92 221.35 95.32
N MET A 344 -6.22 221.37 95.61
CA MET A 344 -6.78 222.06 96.78
C MET A 344 -6.64 221.28 98.11
N ILE A 345 -6.16 220.02 98.08
CA ILE A 345 -5.95 219.19 99.27
C ILE A 345 -4.51 219.27 99.78
N GLU A 346 -3.52 219.38 98.89
CA GLU A 346 -2.11 219.48 99.29
C GLU A 346 -1.82 220.75 100.10
N THR A 347 -2.40 221.88 99.68
CA THR A 347 -2.34 223.17 100.41
C THR A 347 -2.95 223.11 101.82
N LYS A 348 -3.81 222.13 102.13
CA LYS A 348 -4.43 221.95 103.45
C LYS A 348 -3.75 220.88 104.32
N ARG A 349 -3.00 219.93 103.74
CA ARG A 349 -2.25 218.93 104.50
C ARG A 349 -1.13 219.55 105.33
N HIS A 350 -0.40 220.51 104.77
CA HIS A 350 0.64 221.26 105.48
C HIS A 350 0.16 222.00 106.75
N ALA A 351 -1.14 222.23 106.92
CA ALA A 351 -1.70 222.89 108.09
C ALA A 351 -2.02 221.95 109.28
N LEU A 352 -2.07 220.62 109.07
CA LEU A 352 -2.54 219.67 110.09
C LEU A 352 -1.39 218.94 110.81
N ASP A 353 -0.31 218.56 110.11
CA ASP A 353 0.84 217.90 110.76
C ASP A 353 1.60 218.87 111.70
N ALA A 354 1.39 220.18 111.52
CA ALA A 354 1.81 221.25 112.43
C ALA A 354 1.19 221.17 113.86
N LEU A 355 0.20 220.28 114.07
CA LEU A 355 -0.30 219.90 115.40
C LEU A 355 0.36 218.61 115.92
N GLN A 356 0.63 217.63 115.06
CA GLN A 356 1.30 216.39 115.48
C GLN A 356 2.78 216.62 115.86
N GLN A 357 3.43 217.63 115.27
CA GLN A 357 4.75 218.11 115.67
C GLN A 357 4.83 218.71 117.09
N LYS A 358 3.74 218.89 117.84
CA LYS A 358 3.73 219.70 119.08
C LYS A 358 3.65 218.96 120.42
N GLN A 359 3.61 217.62 120.45
CA GLN A 359 3.64 216.88 121.72
C GLN A 359 4.54 215.64 121.77
N ALA A 360 4.89 215.05 120.62
CA ALA A 360 5.98 214.05 120.53
C ALA A 360 7.39 214.70 120.59
N SER A 361 7.48 216.02 120.46
CA SER A 361 8.71 216.80 120.27
C SER A 361 9.43 217.26 121.54
N ALA A 362 8.85 217.01 122.73
CA ALA A 362 9.30 217.59 124.00
C ALA A 362 9.65 216.57 125.10
N LYS A 363 9.91 215.31 124.73
CA LYS A 363 10.73 214.35 125.51
C LYS A 363 11.36 213.32 124.56
N GLN A 364 12.04 213.83 123.54
CA GLN A 364 13.49 214.11 123.56
C GLN A 364 14.28 212.82 123.28
N GLN A 365 15.15 212.76 122.26
CA GLN A 365 16.34 213.60 122.05
C GLN A 365 17.30 213.41 123.25
N LEU A 366 18.63 213.33 123.10
CA LEU A 366 19.43 214.28 122.32
C LEU A 366 20.77 213.68 121.88
N GLN A 367 20.72 212.80 120.88
CA GLN A 367 21.73 212.63 119.83
C GLN A 367 21.08 211.78 118.73
N GLY A 368 21.07 212.19 117.46
CA GLY A 368 21.80 213.29 116.84
C GLY A 368 22.26 212.84 115.45
N GLU A 369 21.34 212.46 114.57
CA GLU A 369 20.59 213.35 113.64
C GLU A 369 21.29 213.45 112.27
N PHE A 370 20.48 213.72 111.24
CA PHE A 370 20.82 213.83 109.81
C PHE A 370 21.22 212.51 109.10
N GLY A 371 20.85 212.30 107.83
CA GLY A 371 20.10 213.17 106.92
C GLY A 371 19.28 212.41 105.86
N ASN A 372 18.28 213.09 105.28
CA ASN A 372 17.34 212.51 104.32
C ASN A 372 17.93 212.45 102.90
N LEU A 373 17.64 211.38 102.12
CA LEU A 373 16.69 211.46 100.99
C LEU A 373 16.53 210.15 100.17
N SER A 374 15.31 209.97 99.65
CA SER A 374 14.90 209.20 98.46
C SER A 374 15.01 207.65 98.36
N SER A 375 13.82 207.05 98.23
CA SER A 375 13.42 206.03 97.22
C SER A 375 13.80 204.52 97.34
N LEU A 376 12.85 203.71 96.83
CA LEU A 376 13.04 202.44 96.09
C LEU A 376 13.01 201.04 96.77
N GLU A 377 12.58 200.88 98.02
CA GLU A 377 12.60 199.55 98.68
C GLU A 377 11.26 198.78 98.78
N GLN A 378 10.12 199.34 98.37
CA GLN A 378 8.82 198.61 98.48
C GLN A 378 8.71 197.34 97.61
N ARG A 379 9.64 197.12 96.67
CA ARG A 379 9.79 195.86 95.92
C ARG A 379 10.40 194.70 96.72
N VAL A 380 10.96 194.95 97.90
CA VAL A 380 11.62 193.90 98.71
C VAL A 380 10.61 193.00 99.42
N LYS A 381 9.46 193.54 99.87
CA LYS A 381 8.50 192.76 100.68
C LYS A 381 7.78 191.64 99.92
N GLU A 382 7.55 191.80 98.63
CA GLU A 382 7.02 190.71 97.78
C GLU A 382 7.99 189.51 97.68
N LEU A 383 9.29 189.72 97.95
CA LEU A 383 10.30 188.65 98.00
C LEU A 383 10.47 188.07 99.42
N GLU A 384 10.21 188.84 100.48
CA GLU A 384 10.22 188.31 101.86
C GLU A 384 9.10 187.28 102.10
N ASP A 385 7.89 187.56 101.59
CA ASP A 385 6.74 186.64 101.64
C ASP A 385 7.00 185.32 100.87
N MET A 386 7.85 185.34 99.85
CA MET A 386 8.28 184.14 99.13
C MET A 386 9.29 183.30 99.92
N ARG A 387 10.14 183.93 100.76
CA ARG A 387 11.16 183.21 101.54
C ARG A 387 10.53 182.34 102.64
N GLN A 388 9.46 182.79 103.28
CA GLN A 388 8.77 182.01 104.32
C GLN A 388 8.16 180.72 103.76
N ARG A 389 7.54 180.77 102.57
CA ARG A 389 6.88 179.62 101.93
C ARG A 389 7.82 178.45 101.63
N GLU A 390 9.08 178.74 101.29
CA GLU A 390 10.09 177.68 101.07
C GLU A 390 10.73 177.17 102.38
N GLN A 391 10.73 177.97 103.46
CA GLN A 391 11.19 177.49 104.78
C GLN A 391 10.23 176.43 105.37
N ASP A 392 8.90 176.63 105.26
CA ASP A 392 7.92 175.62 105.70
C ASP A 392 8.01 174.31 104.89
N ARG A 393 8.37 174.42 103.60
CA ARG A 393 8.46 173.28 102.66
C ARG A 393 9.59 172.32 103.01
N LEU A 394 10.74 172.83 103.47
CA LEU A 394 11.88 172.01 103.89
C LEU A 394 11.57 171.14 105.13
N VAL A 395 10.80 171.66 106.09
CA VAL A 395 10.46 170.97 107.35
C VAL A 395 9.56 169.74 107.09
N ALA A 396 8.75 169.77 106.03
CA ALA A 396 7.94 168.61 105.63
C ALA A 396 8.80 167.44 105.13
N VAL A 397 9.76 167.71 104.24
CA VAL A 397 10.61 166.67 103.60
C VAL A 397 11.51 165.95 104.62
N GLU A 398 12.03 166.66 105.62
CA GLU A 398 12.77 166.01 106.73
C GLU A 398 11.95 165.00 107.53
N LYS A 399 10.62 165.13 107.52
CA LYS A 399 9.71 164.27 108.28
C LYS A 399 9.45 162.96 107.53
N GLU A 400 9.29 163.02 106.21
CA GLU A 400 9.15 161.86 105.32
C GLU A 400 10.42 161.00 105.30
N LEU A 401 11.60 161.64 105.23
CA LEU A 401 12.90 160.96 105.21
C LEU A 401 13.19 160.16 106.51
N LYS A 402 12.57 160.54 107.64
CA LYS A 402 12.63 159.79 108.90
C LYS A 402 11.72 158.55 108.88
N GLY A 403 10.58 158.61 108.19
CA GLY A 403 9.69 157.46 107.99
C GLY A 403 10.34 156.35 107.18
N LEU A 404 10.87 156.67 106.00
CA LEU A 404 11.48 155.71 105.06
C LEU A 404 12.62 154.88 105.69
N LYS A 405 13.42 155.47 106.58
CA LYS A 405 14.48 154.74 107.31
C LYS A 405 13.95 153.63 108.24
N THR A 406 12.72 153.76 108.75
CA THR A 406 12.13 152.73 109.62
C THR A 406 11.57 151.54 108.84
N GLU A 407 11.07 151.76 107.62
CA GLU A 407 10.65 150.67 106.73
C GLU A 407 11.84 149.87 106.19
N GLN A 408 12.94 150.56 105.85
CA GLN A 408 14.17 149.95 105.37
C GLN A 408 14.72 148.91 106.38
N PHE A 409 14.65 149.20 107.68
CA PHE A 409 15.09 148.28 108.73
C PHE A 409 14.22 147.01 108.80
N LYS A 410 12.88 147.17 108.73
CA LYS A 410 11.94 146.03 108.76
C LYS A 410 12.16 145.06 107.58
N ARG A 411 12.26 145.58 106.35
CA ARG A 411 12.54 144.74 105.17
C ARG A 411 13.90 144.06 105.22
N GLY A 412 14.90 144.67 105.88
CA GLY A 412 16.19 144.03 106.16
C GLY A 412 16.07 142.78 107.04
N GLN A 413 15.20 142.81 108.05
CA GLN A 413 14.94 141.68 108.95
C GLN A 413 14.16 140.56 108.26
N GLU A 414 13.16 140.90 107.44
CA GLU A 414 12.42 139.94 106.60
C GLU A 414 13.36 139.21 105.62
N LEU A 415 14.25 139.94 104.94
CA LEU A 415 15.20 139.39 103.98
C LEU A 415 16.20 138.41 104.63
N PHE A 416 16.59 138.64 105.89
CA PHE A 416 17.40 137.67 106.65
C PHE A 416 16.65 136.37 106.91
N SER A 417 15.35 136.42 107.23
CA SER A 417 14.54 135.21 107.46
C SER A 417 14.38 134.36 106.19
N LEU A 418 14.25 134.99 105.02
CA LEU A 418 14.17 134.30 103.73
C LEU A 418 15.49 133.57 103.39
N ARG A 419 16.63 134.22 103.64
CA ARG A 419 17.97 133.61 103.46
C ARG A 419 18.25 132.42 104.38
N SER A 420 17.52 132.28 105.49
CA SER A 420 17.60 131.06 106.33
C SER A 420 16.88 129.89 105.66
N LYS A 421 15.65 130.11 105.19
CA LYS A 421 14.83 129.11 104.49
C LYS A 421 15.46 128.65 103.17
N GLU A 422 16.12 129.58 102.47
CA GLU A 422 16.91 129.29 101.27
C GLU A 422 17.99 128.23 101.53
N LYS A 423 18.71 128.30 102.67
CA LYS A 423 19.71 127.30 103.05
C LYS A 423 19.11 125.95 103.40
N GLU A 424 17.95 125.94 104.06
CA GLU A 424 17.22 124.69 104.39
C GLU A 424 16.80 123.97 103.10
N MET A 425 16.19 124.68 102.13
CA MET A 425 15.85 124.10 100.83
C MET A 425 17.08 123.62 100.04
N ILE A 426 18.21 124.34 100.07
CA ILE A 426 19.45 123.89 99.42
C ILE A 426 19.94 122.56 100.04
N SER A 427 19.79 122.36 101.35
CA SER A 427 20.10 121.10 102.02
C SER A 427 19.17 119.95 101.60
N GLU A 428 17.86 120.22 101.48
CA GLU A 428 16.88 119.22 101.01
C GLU A 428 17.12 118.83 99.54
N ILE A 429 17.42 119.82 98.68
CA ILE A 429 17.77 119.61 97.26
C ILE A 429 19.02 118.73 97.15
N ALA A 430 20.06 118.97 97.97
CA ALA A 430 21.26 118.13 97.98
C ALA A 430 20.95 116.68 98.40
N GLY A 431 20.06 116.49 99.38
CA GLY A 431 19.57 115.16 99.78
C GLY A 431 18.82 114.43 98.66
N GLY A 432 17.90 115.14 97.98
CA GLY A 432 17.18 114.60 96.82
C GLY A 432 18.08 114.26 95.63
N GLN A 433 19.11 115.08 95.37
CA GLN A 433 20.12 114.79 94.34
C GLN A 433 20.93 113.53 94.65
N ALA A 434 21.24 113.25 95.92
CA ALA A 434 21.90 112.01 96.30
C ALA A 434 20.99 110.78 96.10
N GLN A 435 19.70 110.89 96.44
CA GLN A 435 18.72 109.81 96.19
C GLN A 435 18.54 109.54 94.68
N ASN A 436 18.46 110.58 93.85
CA ASN A 436 18.37 110.42 92.39
C ASN A 436 19.61 109.73 91.79
N LYS A 437 20.82 109.95 92.32
CA LYS A 437 22.02 109.21 91.89
C LYS A 437 21.91 107.72 92.22
N ASN A 438 21.51 107.38 93.44
CA ASN A 438 21.33 105.98 93.86
C ASN A 438 20.23 105.27 93.05
N LEU A 439 19.18 106.00 92.63
CA LEU A 439 18.15 105.48 91.74
C LEU A 439 18.67 105.32 90.30
N ALA A 440 19.46 106.25 89.78
CA ALA A 440 20.08 106.16 88.45
C ALA A 440 21.07 104.98 88.36
N GLU A 441 21.90 104.75 89.37
CA GLU A 441 22.76 103.55 89.46
C GLU A 441 21.94 102.25 89.44
N LYS A 442 20.76 102.25 90.06
CA LYS A 442 19.86 101.10 90.08
C LYS A 442 19.07 100.92 88.78
N ILE A 443 18.81 101.99 88.03
CA ILE A 443 18.28 101.93 86.67
C ILE A 443 19.34 101.34 85.73
N ASN A 444 20.56 101.89 85.73
CA ASN A 444 21.68 101.36 84.96
C ASN A 444 21.92 99.87 85.25
N GLY A 445 21.85 99.46 86.52
CA GLY A 445 21.98 98.06 86.94
C GLY A 445 20.81 97.14 86.55
N LEU A 446 19.67 97.69 86.12
CA LEU A 446 18.56 96.96 85.49
C LEU A 446 18.71 96.96 83.96
N ASP A 447 19.12 98.07 83.35
CA ASP A 447 19.41 98.15 81.92
C ASP A 447 20.54 97.16 81.54
N ASP A 448 21.56 97.02 82.39
CA ASP A 448 22.61 96.01 82.31
C ASP A 448 22.10 94.56 82.33
N GLN A 449 20.94 94.31 82.96
CA GLN A 449 20.27 93.01 82.97
C GLN A 449 19.37 92.84 81.75
N VAL A 450 18.71 93.91 81.30
CA VAL A 450 17.94 93.94 80.05
C VAL A 450 18.84 93.68 78.85
N VAL A 451 20.05 94.27 78.79
CA VAL A 451 21.05 94.00 77.75
C VAL A 451 21.46 92.52 77.78
N LYS A 452 21.80 91.96 78.94
CA LYS A 452 22.15 90.52 79.07
C LYS A 452 20.99 89.58 78.72
N GLN A 453 19.74 90.00 78.95
CA GLN A 453 18.55 89.28 78.48
C GLN A 453 18.39 89.38 76.96
N HIS A 454 18.65 90.53 76.34
CA HIS A 454 18.69 90.67 74.88
C HIS A 454 19.84 89.86 74.25
N GLU A 455 21.01 89.79 74.89
CA GLU A 455 22.11 88.91 74.45
C GLU A 455 21.72 87.44 74.54
N MET A 456 21.04 87.00 75.61
CA MET A 456 20.51 85.63 75.70
C MET A 456 19.42 85.37 74.67
N LEU A 457 18.51 86.32 74.42
CA LEU A 457 17.49 86.21 73.38
C LEU A 457 18.13 86.11 71.99
N TYR A 458 19.08 86.98 71.64
CA TYR A 458 19.84 86.89 70.38
C TYR A 458 20.57 85.55 70.23
N ASN A 459 21.15 85.00 71.30
CA ASN A 459 21.79 83.69 71.25
C ASN A 459 20.78 82.54 71.07
N VAL A 460 19.61 82.64 71.69
CA VAL A 460 18.51 81.66 71.53
C VAL A 460 17.88 81.76 70.14
N GLU A 461 17.63 82.97 69.63
CA GLU A 461 17.14 83.24 68.28
C GLU A 461 18.14 82.78 67.21
N PHE A 462 19.44 83.01 67.40
CA PHE A 462 20.46 82.49 66.51
C PHE A 462 20.50 80.95 66.52
N GLN A 463 20.36 80.32 67.69
CA GLN A 463 20.23 78.86 67.78
C GLN A 463 18.93 78.35 67.15
N LEU A 464 17.82 79.09 67.29
CA LEU A 464 16.52 78.79 66.69
C LEU A 464 16.62 78.85 65.16
N GLN A 465 17.14 79.95 64.60
CA GLN A 465 17.42 80.09 63.15
C GLN A 465 18.37 79.00 62.63
N MET A 466 19.33 78.55 63.44
CA MET A 466 20.24 77.45 63.10
C MET A 466 19.59 76.06 63.24
N MET A 467 18.51 75.91 64.01
CA MET A 467 17.65 74.72 63.99
C MET A 467 16.65 74.78 62.83
N GLU A 468 15.99 75.91 62.60
CA GLU A 468 15.10 76.15 61.45
C GLU A 468 15.81 75.90 60.13
N ARG A 469 17.05 76.39 59.95
CA ARG A 469 17.92 76.09 58.79
C ARG A 469 18.41 74.63 58.67
N LYS A 470 18.16 73.80 59.69
CA LYS A 470 18.33 72.33 59.64
C LYS A 470 17.01 71.62 59.39
N VAL A 471 15.91 72.08 59.99
CA VAL A 471 14.55 71.57 59.79
C VAL A 471 14.08 71.82 58.36
N ALA A 472 14.27 73.03 57.82
CA ALA A 472 14.02 73.36 56.42
C ALA A 472 14.80 72.43 55.48
N ARG A 473 16.11 72.24 55.74
CA ARG A 473 16.96 71.30 54.98
C ARG A 473 16.58 69.82 55.13
N ALA A 474 15.93 69.43 56.23
CA ALA A 474 15.36 68.10 56.41
C ALA A 474 13.98 67.96 55.74
N GLY A 475 13.19 69.03 55.68
CA GLY A 475 11.89 69.11 55.00
C GLY A 475 11.98 69.25 53.47
N GLY A 476 13.14 69.64 52.94
CA GLY A 476 13.44 69.65 51.51
C GLY A 476 13.93 71.00 50.97
N GLU A 477 13.79 72.08 51.74
CA GLU A 477 14.24 73.42 51.35
C GLU A 477 15.77 73.54 51.48
N ARG A 478 16.44 73.73 50.35
CA ARG A 478 17.88 73.97 50.24
C ARG A 478 18.14 75.43 49.89
N SER A 479 19.37 75.90 50.11
CA SER A 479 19.75 77.28 49.76
C SER A 479 19.54 77.55 48.27
N ASP A 480 19.21 78.78 47.90
CA ASP A 480 19.06 79.23 46.50
C ASP A 480 20.26 78.86 45.61
N GLU A 481 21.47 78.86 46.17
CA GLU A 481 22.67 78.44 45.43
C GLU A 481 22.77 76.92 45.29
N GLU A 482 22.36 76.16 46.31
CA GLU A 482 22.29 74.70 46.28
C GLU A 482 21.17 74.23 45.33
N THR A 483 20.00 74.86 45.33
CA THR A 483 18.89 74.55 44.41
C THR A 483 19.23 74.93 42.98
N ARG A 484 19.83 76.11 42.73
CA ARG A 484 20.34 76.46 41.40
C ARG A 484 21.41 75.47 40.92
N ALA A 485 22.39 75.12 41.77
CA ALA A 485 23.44 74.17 41.40
C ALA A 485 22.89 72.76 41.13
N LEU A 486 21.94 72.28 41.94
CA LEU A 486 21.26 71.01 41.72
C LEU A 486 20.37 71.05 40.48
N ASN A 487 19.63 72.14 40.22
CA ASN A 487 18.83 72.29 39.00
C ASN A 487 19.71 72.37 37.74
N LEU A 488 20.89 72.99 37.82
CA LEU A 488 21.89 72.98 36.74
C LEU A 488 22.52 71.58 36.56
N ARG A 489 22.65 70.80 37.64
CA ARG A 489 23.07 69.39 37.58
C ARG A 489 21.99 68.49 36.98
N ILE A 490 20.73 68.70 37.36
CA ILE A 490 19.54 68.02 36.82
C ILE A 490 19.42 68.36 35.34
N ALA A 491 19.43 69.62 34.93
CA ALA A 491 19.36 70.04 33.53
C ALA A 491 20.47 69.43 32.66
N LYS A 492 21.71 69.31 33.19
CA LYS A 492 22.80 68.61 32.50
C LYS A 492 22.57 67.09 32.44
N LEU A 493 22.02 66.49 33.49
CA LEU A 493 21.71 65.05 33.51
C LEU A 493 20.50 64.70 32.64
N THR A 494 19.47 65.55 32.57
CA THR A 494 18.34 65.39 31.64
C THR A 494 18.80 65.61 30.21
N GLN A 495 19.62 66.62 29.91
CA GLN A 495 20.19 66.80 28.57
C GLN A 495 21.05 65.61 28.13
N VAL A 496 21.86 65.02 29.03
CA VAL A 496 22.60 63.78 28.75
C VAL A 496 21.66 62.59 28.57
N LEU A 497 20.61 62.47 29.39
CA LEU A 497 19.64 61.37 29.31
C LEU A 497 18.73 61.47 28.07
N GLU A 498 18.38 62.68 27.63
CA GLU A 498 17.71 62.99 26.37
C GLU A 498 18.62 62.68 25.17
N GLY A 499 19.92 63.03 25.25
CA GLY A 499 20.92 62.64 24.27
C GLY A 499 21.05 61.13 24.13
N VAL A 500 21.24 60.42 25.24
CA VAL A 500 21.32 58.95 25.29
C VAL A 500 20.00 58.31 24.85
N ASN A 501 18.84 58.89 25.17
CA ASN A 501 17.54 58.40 24.67
C ASN A 501 17.38 58.63 23.16
N ALA A 502 17.89 59.73 22.61
CA ALA A 502 17.90 60.00 21.17
C ALA A 502 18.85 59.06 20.43
N GLU A 503 20.06 58.83 20.96
CA GLU A 503 21.00 57.82 20.47
C GLU A 503 20.39 56.41 20.54
N HIS A 504 19.75 56.04 21.65
CA HIS A 504 19.07 54.76 21.81
C HIS A 504 17.88 54.61 20.86
N ALA A 505 17.07 55.65 20.66
CA ALA A 505 15.96 55.62 19.69
C ALA A 505 16.47 55.50 18.24
N MET A 506 17.56 56.18 17.91
CA MET A 506 18.24 56.12 16.61
C MET A 506 18.88 54.74 16.37
N LEU A 507 19.52 54.15 17.40
CA LEU A 507 20.03 52.78 17.36
C LEU A 507 18.91 51.75 17.26
N VAL A 508 17.78 51.89 17.98
CA VAL A 508 16.62 51.01 17.85
C VAL A 508 16.00 51.10 16.44
N ALA A 509 15.96 52.29 15.84
CA ALA A 509 15.51 52.47 14.46
C ALA A 509 16.49 51.81 13.46
N GLN A 510 17.81 51.93 13.68
CA GLN A 510 18.82 51.25 12.87
C GLN A 510 18.78 49.72 13.04
N VAL A 511 18.56 49.20 14.26
CA VAL A 511 18.39 47.77 14.53
C VAL A 511 17.13 47.24 13.84
N LYS A 512 15.98 47.90 14.00
CA LYS A 512 14.75 47.53 13.26
C LYS A 512 14.97 47.50 11.75
N LYS A 513 15.61 48.54 11.20
CA LYS A 513 15.93 48.56 9.77
C LYS A 513 16.86 47.42 9.38
N ALA A 514 17.89 47.12 10.17
CA ALA A 514 18.78 46.00 9.93
C ALA A 514 18.07 44.64 10.05
N GLU A 515 17.08 44.49 10.94
CA GLU A 515 16.23 43.31 11.05
C GLU A 515 15.27 43.17 9.85
N GLU A 516 14.73 44.28 9.35
CA GLU A 516 13.92 44.34 8.13
C GLU A 516 14.75 43.99 6.88
N ASP A 517 15.90 44.64 6.69
CA ASP A 517 16.86 44.38 5.60
C ASP A 517 17.37 42.92 5.65
N LEU A 518 17.68 42.39 6.84
CA LEU A 518 18.05 40.99 7.05
C LEU A 518 16.87 40.03 6.82
N GLY A 519 15.64 40.47 7.12
CA GLY A 519 14.41 39.76 6.80
C GLY A 519 14.17 39.67 5.28
N VAL A 520 14.41 40.75 4.53
CA VAL A 520 14.36 40.78 3.06
C VAL A 520 15.48 39.91 2.48
N ALA A 521 16.71 40.04 2.96
CA ALA A 521 17.84 39.20 2.54
C ALA A 521 17.58 37.70 2.81
N ARG A 522 16.92 37.34 3.92
CA ARG A 522 16.47 35.96 4.19
C ARG A 522 15.41 35.48 3.18
N ARG A 523 14.47 36.34 2.75
CA ARG A 523 13.48 35.99 1.70
C ARG A 523 14.18 35.75 0.36
N HIS A 524 15.02 36.69 -0.09
CA HIS A 524 15.76 36.53 -1.35
C HIS A 524 16.70 35.32 -1.32
N ASN A 525 17.35 35.02 -0.19
CA ASN A 525 18.16 33.80 -0.06
C ASN A 525 17.29 32.51 -0.13
N GLN A 526 16.06 32.53 0.40
CA GLN A 526 15.11 31.43 0.21
C GLN A 526 14.57 31.34 -1.23
N GLU A 527 14.42 32.47 -1.93
CA GLU A 527 14.03 32.51 -3.34
C GLU A 527 15.14 31.95 -4.22
N HIS A 528 16.37 32.49 -4.10
CA HIS A 528 17.55 31.97 -4.79
C HIS A 528 17.87 30.52 -4.42
N SER A 529 17.57 30.06 -3.20
CA SER A 529 17.69 28.63 -2.85
C SER A 529 16.66 27.76 -3.59
N LYS A 530 15.45 28.26 -3.87
CA LYS A 530 14.43 27.56 -4.67
C LYS A 530 14.75 27.61 -6.16
N GLU A 531 15.28 28.73 -6.65
CA GLU A 531 15.77 28.89 -8.02
C GLU A 531 16.96 27.98 -8.27
N LYS A 532 17.94 27.96 -7.35
CA LYS A 532 19.06 27.02 -7.38
C LYS A 532 18.56 25.58 -7.40
N ALA A 533 17.63 25.18 -6.54
CA ALA A 533 17.08 23.82 -6.55
C ALA A 533 16.42 23.45 -7.89
N LYS A 534 15.66 24.37 -8.51
CA LYS A 534 15.08 24.19 -9.86
C LYS A 534 16.15 24.09 -10.96
N ILE A 535 17.23 24.86 -10.84
CA ILE A 535 18.36 24.84 -11.78
C ILE A 535 19.19 23.56 -11.61
N GLU A 536 19.36 23.07 -10.38
CA GLU A 536 19.98 21.78 -10.10
C GLU A 536 19.12 20.63 -10.64
N GLU A 537 17.79 20.68 -10.44
CA GLU A 537 16.84 19.72 -11.02
C GLU A 537 16.90 19.70 -12.56
N SER A 538 16.75 20.86 -13.23
CA SER A 538 16.84 20.93 -14.69
C SER A 538 18.24 20.56 -15.21
N THR A 539 19.30 20.84 -14.46
CA THR A 539 20.66 20.36 -14.76
C THR A 539 20.75 18.83 -14.65
N THR A 540 20.07 18.18 -13.71
CA THR A 540 20.02 16.71 -13.66
C THR A 540 19.19 16.10 -14.79
N GLN A 541 18.08 16.74 -15.17
CA GLN A 541 17.26 16.34 -16.32
C GLN A 541 18.08 16.44 -17.63
N LEU A 542 18.69 17.60 -17.89
CA LEU A 542 19.55 17.82 -19.07
C LEU A 542 20.77 16.89 -19.10
N LYS A 543 21.36 16.53 -17.95
CA LYS A 543 22.43 15.52 -17.87
C LYS A 543 21.91 14.13 -18.24
N LEU A 544 20.74 13.73 -17.75
CA LEU A 544 20.11 12.45 -18.10
C LEU A 544 19.79 12.38 -19.60
N GLU A 545 19.24 13.46 -20.17
CA GLU A 545 18.98 13.59 -21.61
C GLU A 545 20.28 13.54 -22.43
N THR A 546 21.34 14.22 -21.98
CA THR A 546 22.67 14.18 -22.62
C THR A 546 23.31 12.79 -22.55
N GLU A 547 23.14 12.07 -21.43
CA GLU A 547 23.57 10.67 -21.33
C GLU A 547 22.76 9.74 -22.23
N MET A 548 21.43 9.89 -22.27
CA MET A 548 20.56 9.07 -23.12
C MET A 548 20.83 9.30 -24.60
N THR A 549 20.87 10.56 -25.05
CA THR A 549 21.24 10.91 -26.42
C THR A 549 22.66 10.46 -26.74
N GLY A 550 23.61 10.59 -25.82
CA GLY A 550 24.97 10.05 -25.95
C GLY A 550 25.03 8.52 -26.08
N ARG A 551 24.14 7.78 -25.41
CA ARG A 551 23.98 6.32 -25.59
C ARG A 551 23.35 5.99 -26.95
N CYS A 552 22.33 6.72 -27.38
CA CYS A 552 21.71 6.56 -28.70
C CYS A 552 22.70 6.86 -29.84
N VAL A 553 23.50 7.92 -29.74
CA VAL A 553 24.57 8.23 -30.71
C VAL A 553 25.61 7.11 -30.76
N LYS A 554 26.00 6.54 -29.61
CA LYS A 554 26.90 5.37 -29.57
C LYS A 554 26.28 4.10 -30.20
N ALA A 555 24.97 3.92 -30.10
CA ALA A 555 24.27 2.83 -30.79
C ALA A 555 24.27 3.05 -32.31
N VAL A 556 23.86 4.24 -32.77
CA VAL A 556 23.85 4.59 -34.20
C VAL A 556 25.25 4.56 -34.83
N ILE A 557 26.31 4.89 -34.07
CA ILE A 557 27.70 4.72 -34.54
C ILE A 557 28.03 3.24 -34.77
N LYS A 558 27.65 2.34 -33.85
CA LYS A 558 27.83 0.89 -34.04
C LYS A 558 27.02 0.34 -35.20
N GLU A 559 25.74 0.70 -35.31
CA GLU A 559 24.89 0.31 -36.43
C GLU A 559 25.49 0.79 -37.77
N LYS A 560 26.06 2.00 -37.81
CA LYS A 560 26.79 2.50 -38.97
C LYS A 560 28.07 1.69 -39.25
N GLU A 561 28.85 1.34 -38.23
CA GLU A 561 30.06 0.53 -38.38
C GLU A 561 29.73 -0.88 -38.89
N GLU A 562 28.71 -1.54 -38.33
CA GLU A 562 28.17 -2.82 -38.79
C GLU A 562 27.69 -2.72 -40.25
N LYS A 563 26.95 -1.66 -40.60
CA LYS A 563 26.49 -1.41 -41.98
C LYS A 563 27.62 -1.09 -42.96
N MET A 564 28.72 -0.46 -42.52
CA MET A 564 29.92 -0.30 -43.36
C MET A 564 30.59 -1.66 -43.62
N VAL A 565 30.68 -2.53 -42.61
CA VAL A 565 31.19 -3.90 -42.78
C VAL A 565 30.29 -4.73 -43.72
N GLU A 566 28.96 -4.62 -43.62
CA GLU A 566 28.03 -5.24 -44.58
C GLU A 566 28.26 -4.74 -46.01
N VAL A 567 28.49 -3.43 -46.20
CA VAL A 567 28.79 -2.84 -47.51
C VAL A 567 30.14 -3.32 -48.06
N ASP A 568 31.17 -3.45 -47.23
CA ASP A 568 32.48 -3.98 -47.65
C ASP A 568 32.41 -5.48 -47.99
N VAL A 569 31.65 -6.27 -47.23
CA VAL A 569 31.36 -7.68 -47.56
C VAL A 569 30.61 -7.78 -48.89
N ALA A 570 29.55 -6.99 -49.09
CA ALA A 570 28.83 -6.94 -50.36
C ALA A 570 29.72 -6.47 -51.52
N ALA A 571 30.66 -5.54 -51.28
CA ALA A 571 31.64 -5.12 -52.29
C ALA A 571 32.64 -6.25 -52.64
N LEU A 572 33.04 -7.08 -51.67
CA LEU A 572 33.85 -8.29 -51.92
C LEU A 572 33.05 -9.35 -52.69
N GLU A 573 31.77 -9.56 -52.38
CA GLU A 573 30.89 -10.44 -53.15
C GLU A 573 30.69 -9.94 -54.59
N VAL A 574 30.45 -8.65 -54.79
CA VAL A 574 30.36 -8.04 -56.12
C VAL A 574 31.68 -8.18 -56.89
N ARG A 575 32.85 -8.05 -56.24
CA ARG A 575 34.15 -8.34 -56.87
C ARG A 575 34.28 -9.82 -57.25
N ARG A 576 33.90 -10.75 -56.37
CA ARG A 576 33.90 -12.20 -56.64
C ARG A 576 32.97 -12.56 -57.80
N LEU A 577 31.77 -12.00 -57.85
CA LEU A 577 30.80 -12.20 -58.93
C LEU A 577 31.29 -11.58 -60.26
N ARG A 578 31.95 -10.41 -60.23
CA ARG A 578 32.59 -9.82 -61.41
C ARG A 578 33.73 -10.68 -61.94
N LEU A 579 34.57 -11.27 -61.08
CA LEU A 579 35.63 -12.20 -61.48
C LEU A 579 35.08 -13.52 -62.04
N ALA A 580 34.00 -14.04 -61.46
CA ALA A 580 33.30 -15.20 -62.01
C ALA A 580 32.67 -14.88 -63.38
N LEU A 581 32.08 -13.68 -63.54
CA LEU A 581 31.51 -13.23 -64.80
C LEU A 581 32.58 -12.98 -65.87
N SER A 582 33.74 -12.40 -65.53
CA SER A 582 34.84 -12.23 -66.50
C SER A 582 35.40 -13.58 -66.92
N ALA A 583 35.63 -14.53 -65.99
CA ALA A 583 36.03 -15.88 -66.33
C ALA A 583 35.01 -16.58 -67.26
N LYS A 584 33.70 -16.37 -67.07
CA LYS A 584 32.68 -16.87 -68.00
C LYS A 584 32.63 -16.12 -69.34
N ALA A 585 32.94 -14.83 -69.38
CA ALA A 585 33.11 -14.10 -70.63
C ALA A 585 34.33 -14.59 -71.41
N ASP A 586 35.45 -14.87 -70.74
CA ASP A 586 36.68 -15.42 -71.33
C ASP A 586 36.44 -16.87 -71.84
N GLU A 587 35.74 -17.71 -71.07
CA GLU A 587 35.28 -19.03 -71.52
C GLU A 587 34.42 -18.92 -72.79
N VAL A 588 33.39 -18.07 -72.78
CA VAL A 588 32.49 -17.87 -73.94
C VAL A 588 33.28 -17.34 -75.14
N PHE A 589 34.15 -16.34 -74.97
CA PHE A 589 35.00 -15.81 -76.03
C PHE A 589 35.95 -16.89 -76.60
N SER A 590 36.51 -17.77 -75.77
CA SER A 590 37.32 -18.89 -76.24
C SER A 590 36.50 -19.91 -77.05
N LEU A 591 35.26 -20.18 -76.64
CA LEU A 591 34.33 -21.06 -77.35
C LEU A 591 33.82 -20.44 -78.66
N GLU A 592 33.59 -19.13 -78.69
CA GLU A 592 33.19 -18.41 -79.91
C GLU A 592 34.35 -18.32 -80.92
N ASN A 593 35.58 -18.06 -80.47
CA ASN A 593 36.76 -18.15 -81.33
C ASN A 593 36.95 -19.56 -81.88
N ARG A 594 36.80 -20.61 -81.05
CA ARG A 594 36.91 -22.01 -81.51
C ARG A 594 35.78 -22.38 -82.49
N LYS A 595 34.56 -21.90 -82.26
CA LYS A 595 33.40 -22.03 -83.16
C LYS A 595 33.60 -21.28 -84.48
N PHE A 596 34.28 -20.14 -84.46
CA PHE A 596 34.63 -19.36 -85.64
C PHE A 596 35.74 -20.04 -86.47
N GLN A 597 36.80 -20.53 -85.82
CA GLN A 597 37.85 -21.36 -86.44
C GLN A 597 37.26 -22.63 -87.07
N LEU A 598 36.36 -23.33 -86.38
CA LEU A 598 35.67 -24.50 -86.92
C LEU A 598 34.74 -24.15 -88.10
N ARG A 599 34.11 -22.96 -88.11
CA ARG A 599 33.33 -22.49 -89.27
C ARG A 599 34.21 -22.24 -90.48
N ILE A 600 35.30 -21.49 -90.31
CA ILE A 600 36.26 -21.23 -91.40
C ILE A 600 36.81 -22.56 -91.94
N SER A 601 37.27 -23.46 -91.07
CA SER A 601 37.78 -24.78 -91.50
C SER A 601 36.72 -25.62 -92.22
N MET A 602 35.44 -25.54 -91.83
CA MET A 602 34.34 -26.19 -92.55
C MET A 602 33.99 -25.51 -93.89
N GLU A 603 34.18 -24.20 -94.01
CA GLU A 603 33.98 -23.45 -95.26
C GLU A 603 35.14 -23.68 -96.25
N GLU A 604 36.37 -23.73 -95.76
CA GLU A 604 37.56 -24.22 -96.49
C GLU A 604 37.34 -25.66 -96.98
N ARG A 605 37.00 -26.59 -96.08
CA ARG A 605 36.69 -27.99 -96.43
C ARG A 605 35.58 -28.11 -97.47
N LYS A 606 34.56 -27.26 -97.38
CA LYS A 606 33.46 -27.20 -98.35
C LYS A 606 33.92 -26.65 -99.70
N HIS A 607 34.84 -25.68 -99.72
CA HIS A 607 35.43 -25.16 -100.94
C HIS A 607 36.38 -26.17 -101.58
N GLU A 608 37.21 -26.88 -100.81
CA GLU A 608 38.01 -28.04 -101.28
C GLU A 608 37.12 -29.08 -101.97
N ILE A 609 36.04 -29.51 -101.29
CA ILE A 609 35.07 -30.48 -101.83
C ILE A 609 34.38 -29.92 -103.08
N GLN A 610 34.10 -28.62 -103.14
CA GLN A 610 33.51 -27.99 -104.33
C GLN A 610 34.49 -27.94 -105.51
N VAL A 611 35.76 -27.59 -105.29
CA VAL A 611 36.80 -27.63 -106.33
C VAL A 611 37.03 -29.06 -106.82
N HIS A 612 37.07 -30.06 -105.93
CA HIS A 612 37.11 -31.47 -106.32
C HIS A 612 35.88 -31.89 -107.12
N LYS A 613 34.68 -31.43 -106.76
CA LYS A 613 33.44 -31.69 -107.51
C LYS A 613 33.46 -31.02 -108.89
N GLU A 614 33.99 -29.80 -109.01
CA GLU A 614 34.11 -29.08 -110.27
C GLU A 614 35.16 -29.73 -111.19
N ALA A 615 36.27 -30.23 -110.63
CA ALA A 615 37.23 -31.07 -111.35
C ALA A 615 36.59 -32.37 -111.85
N LEU A 616 35.87 -33.11 -110.98
CA LEU A 616 35.14 -34.33 -111.37
C LEU A 616 34.05 -34.05 -112.41
N LEU A 617 33.41 -32.88 -112.40
CA LEU A 617 32.46 -32.46 -113.44
C LEU A 617 33.16 -32.12 -114.77
N ALA A 618 34.37 -31.58 -114.72
CA ALA A 618 35.20 -31.37 -115.91
C ALA A 618 35.68 -32.70 -116.50
N GLU A 619 36.17 -33.64 -115.68
CA GLU A 619 36.51 -35.01 -116.09
C GLU A 619 35.30 -35.74 -116.68
N LEU A 620 34.14 -35.65 -116.04
CA LEU A 620 32.89 -36.23 -116.52
C LEU A 620 32.42 -35.58 -117.83
N LYS A 621 32.72 -34.30 -118.06
CA LYS A 621 32.51 -33.65 -119.37
C LYS A 621 33.48 -34.20 -120.41
N MET A 622 34.79 -34.27 -120.13
CA MET A 622 35.77 -34.84 -121.05
C MET A 622 35.41 -36.28 -121.44
N LEU A 623 35.00 -37.10 -120.45
CA LEU A 623 34.51 -38.47 -120.68
C LEU A 623 33.20 -38.52 -121.49
N ARG A 624 32.33 -37.50 -121.41
CA ARG A 624 31.14 -37.39 -122.28
C ARG A 624 31.49 -36.97 -123.70
N ASP A 625 32.43 -36.05 -123.87
CA ASP A 625 32.91 -35.60 -125.17
C ASP A 625 33.68 -36.75 -125.87
N ASP A 626 34.45 -37.54 -125.12
CA ASP A 626 35.07 -38.79 -125.57
C ASP A 626 34.05 -39.91 -125.86
N LEU A 627 33.05 -40.11 -125.00
CA LEU A 627 31.97 -41.06 -125.27
C LEU A 627 31.20 -40.65 -126.54
N HIS A 628 30.96 -39.35 -126.75
CA HIS A 628 30.34 -38.85 -127.97
C HIS A 628 31.21 -39.15 -129.20
N ARG A 629 32.52 -38.87 -129.15
CA ARG A 629 33.50 -39.25 -130.18
C ARG A 629 33.46 -40.75 -130.47
N VAL A 630 33.48 -41.59 -129.44
CA VAL A 630 33.38 -43.06 -129.57
C VAL A 630 32.02 -43.49 -130.13
N THR A 631 30.91 -42.80 -129.85
CA THR A 631 29.62 -43.10 -130.49
C THR A 631 29.56 -42.69 -131.96
N LEU A 632 30.30 -41.65 -132.36
CA LEU A 632 30.48 -41.29 -133.77
C LEU A 632 31.32 -42.35 -134.50
N GLU A 633 32.46 -42.75 -133.94
CA GLU A 633 33.26 -43.86 -134.47
C GLU A 633 32.46 -45.18 -134.50
N LEU A 634 31.66 -45.47 -133.47
CA LEU A 634 30.81 -46.66 -133.40
C LEU A 634 29.70 -46.63 -134.46
N THR A 635 29.11 -45.48 -134.76
CA THR A 635 28.07 -45.38 -135.81
C THR A 635 28.66 -45.47 -137.21
N GLU A 636 29.86 -44.93 -137.47
CA GLU A 636 30.60 -45.24 -138.70
C GLU A 636 30.94 -46.74 -138.81
N ARG A 637 31.39 -47.36 -137.71
CA ARG A 637 31.71 -48.80 -137.67
C ARG A 637 30.46 -49.66 -137.86
N ALA A 638 29.32 -49.30 -137.28
CA ALA A 638 28.04 -49.98 -137.47
C ALA A 638 27.60 -49.90 -138.94
N GLN A 639 27.63 -48.72 -139.56
CA GLN A 639 27.39 -48.58 -140.99
C GLN A 639 28.39 -49.32 -141.88
N ARG A 640 29.57 -49.69 -141.36
CA ARG A 640 30.54 -50.58 -142.03
C ARG A 640 30.19 -52.05 -141.83
N VAL A 641 29.66 -52.42 -140.67
CA VAL A 641 29.18 -53.77 -140.33
C VAL A 641 27.92 -54.12 -141.12
N ASP A 642 26.91 -53.25 -141.21
CA ASP A 642 25.68 -53.51 -141.98
C ASP A 642 25.99 -53.85 -143.45
N ARG A 643 26.93 -53.11 -144.06
CA ARG A 643 27.41 -53.36 -145.43
C ARG A 643 28.13 -54.71 -145.61
N LEU A 644 28.63 -55.31 -144.52
CA LEU A 644 29.21 -56.66 -144.48
C LEU A 644 28.16 -57.71 -144.09
N GLN A 645 27.21 -57.39 -143.22
CA GLN A 645 26.17 -58.28 -142.72
C GLN A 645 25.13 -58.59 -143.81
N CYS A 646 24.74 -57.60 -144.62
CA CYS A 646 23.98 -57.82 -145.86
C CYS A 646 24.73 -58.70 -146.87
N LYS A 647 26.07 -58.74 -146.82
CA LYS A 647 26.90 -59.62 -147.68
C LYS A 647 27.08 -61.03 -147.08
N PHE A 648 26.93 -61.18 -145.77
CA PHE A 648 27.03 -62.44 -145.04
C PHE A 648 25.71 -63.23 -145.04
N ASN A 649 24.56 -62.55 -144.84
CA ASN A 649 23.25 -63.19 -144.75
C ASN A 649 22.84 -63.93 -146.05
N VAL A 650 23.33 -63.48 -147.21
CA VAL A 650 23.13 -64.14 -148.51
C VAL A 650 23.89 -65.48 -148.62
N ILE A 651 24.89 -65.71 -147.76
CA ILE A 651 25.82 -66.84 -147.84
C ILE A 651 25.60 -67.86 -146.71
N HIS A 652 25.22 -67.43 -145.50
CA HIS A 652 25.36 -68.30 -144.32
C HIS A 652 24.16 -69.19 -143.97
N SER A 653 22.92 -68.73 -144.16
CA SER A 653 21.71 -69.49 -143.74
C SER A 653 21.16 -70.46 -144.79
N ARG A 654 22.02 -70.94 -145.70
CA ARG A 654 21.66 -72.01 -146.66
C ARG A 654 21.86 -73.42 -146.09
N HIS A 655 22.23 -73.51 -144.80
CA HIS A 655 22.49 -74.72 -144.04
C HIS A 655 22.21 -74.52 -142.53
N ALA A 656 20.95 -74.24 -142.16
CA ALA A 656 20.46 -74.30 -140.77
C ALA A 656 18.92 -74.32 -140.74
N ASP A 657 18.31 -75.36 -141.30
CA ASP A 657 16.86 -75.41 -141.57
C ASP A 657 16.08 -76.34 -140.63
N ALA A 658 14.79 -76.03 -140.48
CA ALA A 658 13.70 -76.83 -139.87
C ALA A 658 13.72 -77.03 -138.34
N ASP A 659 13.36 -75.96 -137.61
CA ASP A 659 12.73 -76.05 -136.28
C ASP A 659 11.47 -76.94 -136.29
N GLY A 660 11.05 -77.44 -135.12
CA GLY A 660 9.99 -78.47 -135.04
C GLY A 660 9.18 -78.58 -133.73
N GLU A 661 9.06 -77.54 -132.91
CA GLU A 661 8.06 -77.52 -131.81
C GLU A 661 6.70 -77.01 -132.30
N GLU A 662 5.84 -77.90 -132.81
CA GLU A 662 4.38 -77.67 -132.84
C GLU A 662 3.63 -78.88 -132.27
N LYS A 663 2.85 -78.65 -131.20
CA LYS A 663 2.18 -79.72 -130.43
C LYS A 663 0.89 -80.17 -131.10
N SER A 664 1.05 -81.01 -132.13
CA SER A 664 -0.04 -81.55 -132.95
C SER A 664 -0.81 -82.72 -132.30
N GLN A 665 -1.93 -83.06 -132.92
CA GLN A 665 -3.16 -83.66 -132.37
C GLN A 665 -3.06 -85.07 -131.73
N ALA A 666 -1.90 -85.74 -131.82
CA ALA A 666 -1.72 -87.12 -131.35
C ALA A 666 -1.84 -87.31 -129.82
N TYR A 667 -1.45 -86.30 -129.03
CA TYR A 667 -1.36 -86.37 -127.56
C TYR A 667 -2.70 -86.73 -126.89
N TYR A 668 -3.82 -86.20 -127.39
CA TYR A 668 -5.15 -86.48 -126.84
C TYR A 668 -5.80 -87.75 -127.41
N VAL A 669 -5.37 -88.23 -128.59
CA VAL A 669 -5.89 -89.46 -129.20
C VAL A 669 -5.29 -90.70 -128.55
N ILE A 670 -3.97 -90.70 -128.28
CA ILE A 670 -3.29 -91.85 -127.67
C ILE A 670 -3.77 -92.07 -126.22
N LYS A 671 -3.89 -91.00 -125.43
CA LYS A 671 -4.37 -91.11 -124.04
C LYS A 671 -5.82 -91.60 -123.95
N ALA A 672 -6.71 -91.10 -124.81
CA ALA A 672 -8.12 -91.51 -124.86
C ALA A 672 -8.34 -92.94 -125.43
N ALA A 673 -7.33 -93.54 -126.07
CA ALA A 673 -7.37 -94.93 -126.51
C ALA A 673 -6.96 -95.89 -125.37
N GLN A 674 -5.90 -95.56 -124.63
CA GLN A 674 -5.38 -96.40 -123.53
C GLN A 674 -6.38 -96.53 -122.37
N GLU A 675 -6.95 -95.41 -121.91
CA GLU A 675 -7.96 -95.41 -120.83
C GLU A 675 -9.26 -96.15 -121.22
N ARG A 676 -9.47 -96.49 -122.50
CA ARG A 676 -10.65 -97.22 -122.99
C ARG A 676 -10.47 -98.73 -123.09
N GLU A 677 -9.28 -99.23 -123.43
CA GLU A 677 -9.02 -100.68 -123.48
C GLU A 677 -8.84 -101.27 -122.07
N GLU A 678 -8.23 -100.52 -121.15
CA GLU A 678 -7.99 -100.96 -119.76
C GLU A 678 -9.28 -101.13 -118.97
N LEU A 679 -10.23 -100.18 -119.06
CA LEU A 679 -11.53 -100.27 -118.40
C LEU A 679 -12.39 -101.41 -118.95
N GLN A 680 -12.26 -101.75 -120.24
CA GLN A 680 -13.03 -102.86 -120.83
C GLN A 680 -12.46 -104.23 -120.43
N ARG A 681 -11.12 -104.40 -120.38
CA ARG A 681 -10.52 -105.63 -119.82
C ARG A 681 -10.89 -105.87 -118.35
N GLN A 682 -11.01 -104.82 -117.55
CA GLN A 682 -11.40 -104.94 -116.13
C GLN A 682 -12.88 -105.36 -115.95
N GLY A 683 -13.76 -105.04 -116.90
CA GLY A 683 -15.15 -105.50 -116.91
C GLY A 683 -15.26 -107.02 -117.15
N ASP A 684 -14.68 -107.51 -118.25
CA ASP A 684 -14.75 -108.93 -118.64
C ASP A 684 -14.16 -109.86 -117.55
N GLU A 685 -13.11 -109.41 -116.85
CA GLU A 685 -12.50 -110.14 -115.73
C GLU A 685 -13.38 -110.23 -114.48
N LEU A 686 -14.33 -109.32 -114.27
CA LEU A 686 -15.25 -109.34 -113.13
C LEU A 686 -16.47 -110.22 -113.42
N ASP A 687 -17.04 -110.12 -114.61
CA ASP A 687 -18.12 -111.00 -115.09
C ASP A 687 -17.70 -112.49 -115.08
N ALA A 688 -16.45 -112.78 -115.44
CA ALA A 688 -15.87 -114.12 -115.37
C ALA A 688 -15.73 -114.67 -113.93
N LYS A 689 -15.60 -113.79 -112.92
CA LYS A 689 -15.50 -114.17 -111.50
C LYS A 689 -16.88 -114.39 -110.89
N ILE A 690 -17.88 -113.56 -111.25
CA ILE A 690 -19.28 -113.72 -110.82
C ILE A 690 -19.84 -115.09 -111.24
N ARG A 691 -19.69 -115.47 -112.52
CA ARG A 691 -20.20 -116.74 -113.07
C ARG A 691 -19.51 -118.01 -112.54
N LYS A 692 -18.42 -117.88 -111.78
CA LYS A 692 -17.82 -118.99 -111.00
C LYS A 692 -18.48 -119.11 -109.63
N ALA A 693 -18.59 -118.00 -108.89
CA ALA A 693 -19.21 -117.97 -107.57
C ALA A 693 -20.63 -118.56 -107.58
N GLU A 694 -21.44 -118.23 -108.60
CA GLU A 694 -22.80 -118.74 -108.77
C GLU A 694 -22.88 -120.28 -108.87
N LYS A 695 -21.84 -120.94 -109.41
CA LYS A 695 -21.77 -122.41 -109.53
C LYS A 695 -21.26 -123.08 -108.26
N GLU A 696 -20.37 -122.41 -107.53
CA GLU A 696 -19.78 -122.93 -106.29
C GLU A 696 -20.83 -122.93 -105.15
N VAL A 697 -21.74 -121.96 -105.12
CA VAL A 697 -22.89 -121.94 -104.18
C VAL A 697 -23.80 -123.16 -104.35
N GLN A 698 -24.20 -123.50 -105.59
CA GLN A 698 -25.09 -124.65 -105.85
C GLN A 698 -24.45 -126.01 -105.49
N GLY A 699 -23.12 -126.11 -105.51
CA GLY A 699 -22.41 -127.33 -105.10
C GLY A 699 -22.45 -127.59 -103.60
N LEU A 700 -22.51 -126.55 -102.78
CA LEU A 700 -22.40 -126.65 -101.32
C LEU A 700 -23.73 -127.06 -100.65
N GLU A 701 -24.89 -126.61 -101.17
CA GLU A 701 -26.20 -127.02 -100.64
C GLU A 701 -26.43 -128.54 -100.74
N ALA A 702 -26.03 -129.15 -101.86
CA ALA A 702 -26.24 -130.57 -102.12
C ALA A 702 -25.44 -131.50 -101.20
N ALA A 703 -24.23 -131.11 -100.79
CA ALA A 703 -23.39 -131.89 -99.89
C ALA A 703 -23.93 -131.88 -98.44
N LEU A 704 -24.40 -130.72 -97.99
CA LEU A 704 -24.87 -130.48 -96.62
C LEU A 704 -26.13 -131.32 -96.31
N ALA A 705 -27.02 -131.49 -97.29
CA ALA A 705 -28.22 -132.33 -97.16
C ALA A 705 -27.91 -133.81 -96.86
N LYS A 706 -26.82 -134.37 -97.42
CA LYS A 706 -26.52 -135.81 -97.31
C LYS A 706 -25.78 -136.19 -96.02
N LEU A 707 -24.98 -135.27 -95.48
CA LEU A 707 -24.22 -135.47 -94.23
C LEU A 707 -25.12 -135.42 -92.98
N ASN A 708 -26.22 -134.66 -93.03
CA ASN A 708 -27.17 -134.57 -91.92
C ASN A 708 -27.95 -135.86 -91.70
N GLY A 709 -28.21 -136.66 -92.75
CA GLY A 709 -28.95 -137.92 -92.63
C GLY A 709 -28.24 -138.96 -91.77
N THR A 710 -27.00 -139.31 -92.10
CA THR A 710 -26.23 -140.33 -91.35
C THR A 710 -25.85 -139.89 -89.94
N ASN A 711 -25.71 -138.58 -89.69
CA ASN A 711 -25.51 -138.06 -88.34
C ASN A 711 -26.79 -138.08 -87.49
N LEU A 712 -27.99 -138.01 -88.08
CA LEU A 712 -29.24 -138.14 -87.33
C LEU A 712 -29.43 -139.56 -86.79
N ASP A 713 -29.21 -140.59 -87.63
CA ASP A 713 -29.34 -142.00 -87.21
C ASP A 713 -28.34 -142.35 -86.09
N LEU A 714 -27.10 -141.84 -86.15
CA LEU A 714 -26.11 -142.05 -85.10
C LEU A 714 -26.39 -141.22 -83.83
N SER A 715 -26.96 -140.01 -83.97
CA SER A 715 -27.32 -139.14 -82.84
C SER A 715 -28.61 -139.53 -82.14
N ALA A 716 -29.40 -140.44 -82.71
CA ALA A 716 -30.69 -140.88 -82.17
C ALA A 716 -30.58 -141.63 -80.82
N SER A 717 -29.37 -141.89 -80.30
CA SER A 717 -29.16 -142.70 -79.10
C SER A 717 -29.34 -142.01 -77.71
N PHE A 718 -29.62 -140.68 -77.55
CA PHE A 718 -29.83 -140.01 -76.21
C PHE A 718 -30.55 -138.60 -76.19
N ARG A 719 -31.60 -138.32 -75.34
CA ARG A 719 -32.18 -136.95 -74.95
C ARG A 719 -33.10 -136.95 -73.67
N ARG A 720 -33.50 -135.77 -73.10
CA ARG A 720 -34.53 -135.56 -72.01
C ARG A 720 -35.18 -134.13 -71.91
N VAL A 721 -35.97 -133.80 -70.85
CA VAL A 721 -36.92 -132.62 -70.68
C VAL A 721 -37.13 -132.16 -69.18
N ASP A 722 -38.05 -131.19 -68.89
CA ASP A 722 -38.02 -130.15 -67.78
C ASP A 722 -39.21 -130.06 -66.73
N ASP A 723 -39.38 -128.90 -66.02
CA ASP A 723 -40.04 -128.62 -64.68
C ASP A 723 -41.19 -127.54 -64.59
N GLU A 724 -41.97 -127.42 -63.46
CA GLU A 724 -42.84 -126.22 -63.16
C GLU A 724 -43.32 -125.85 -61.69
N GLN A 725 -43.19 -126.65 -60.60
CA GLN A 725 -44.14 -126.57 -59.44
C GLN A 725 -43.94 -125.57 -58.24
N ALA A 726 -42.89 -124.74 -58.13
CA ALA A 726 -42.33 -124.39 -56.80
C ALA A 726 -42.77 -123.10 -56.01
N TYR A 727 -43.79 -122.31 -56.40
CA TYR A 727 -43.88 -120.89 -55.97
C TYR A 727 -44.64 -120.52 -54.66
N ALA A 728 -45.40 -121.42 -54.02
CA ALA A 728 -46.52 -121.01 -53.15
C ALA A 728 -46.22 -120.54 -51.71
N GLU A 729 -45.12 -120.96 -51.08
CA GLU A 729 -45.01 -120.98 -49.59
C GLU A 729 -44.77 -119.62 -48.91
N ARG A 730 -44.44 -118.56 -49.66
CA ARG A 730 -43.68 -117.40 -49.14
C ARG A 730 -44.47 -116.37 -48.30
N SER A 731 -45.79 -116.52 -48.14
CA SER A 731 -46.67 -115.41 -47.67
C SER A 731 -46.73 -115.22 -46.14
N ALA A 732 -46.67 -116.30 -45.35
CA ALA A 732 -47.18 -116.32 -43.97
C ALA A 732 -46.34 -115.60 -42.89
N LEU A 733 -45.17 -115.04 -43.22
CA LEU A 733 -44.18 -114.58 -42.24
C LEU A 733 -44.36 -113.14 -41.72
N ARG A 734 -45.39 -112.39 -42.16
CA ARG A 734 -45.42 -110.93 -42.00
C ARG A 734 -46.08 -110.43 -40.69
N ASP A 735 -47.07 -111.13 -40.17
CA ASP A 735 -47.96 -110.64 -39.10
C ASP A 735 -47.34 -110.62 -37.68
N GLN A 736 -46.07 -111.06 -37.55
CA GLN A 736 -45.40 -111.15 -36.25
C GLN A 736 -44.77 -109.82 -35.78
N LEU A 737 -44.61 -108.84 -36.67
CA LEU A 737 -43.81 -107.64 -36.41
C LEU A 737 -44.46 -106.64 -35.42
N ASP A 738 -45.75 -106.34 -35.60
CA ASP A 738 -46.37 -105.13 -35.04
C ASP A 738 -46.46 -105.12 -33.51
N LYS A 739 -46.53 -106.31 -32.89
CA LYS A 739 -46.67 -106.49 -31.43
C LYS A 739 -45.48 -105.95 -30.62
N ALA A 740 -44.34 -105.70 -31.26
CA ALA A 740 -43.13 -105.20 -30.58
C ALA A 740 -43.20 -103.71 -30.19
N TYR A 741 -44.03 -102.89 -30.86
CA TYR A 741 -43.92 -101.43 -30.76
C TYR A 741 -44.52 -100.80 -29.49
N ASP A 742 -45.62 -101.33 -28.95
CA ASP A 742 -46.33 -100.66 -27.84
C ASP A 742 -45.57 -100.72 -26.50
N ALA A 743 -44.74 -101.76 -26.28
CA ALA A 743 -43.92 -101.90 -25.08
C ALA A 743 -42.95 -100.71 -24.88
N LEU A 744 -42.51 -100.06 -25.96
CA LEU A 744 -41.55 -98.96 -25.92
C LEU A 744 -42.13 -97.69 -25.27
N LYS A 745 -43.45 -97.44 -25.39
CA LYS A 745 -44.08 -96.21 -24.87
C LYS A 745 -44.03 -96.11 -23.35
N PHE A 746 -44.24 -97.24 -22.66
CA PHE A 746 -44.35 -97.29 -21.20
C PHE A 746 -43.07 -96.84 -20.48
N LYS A 747 -41.89 -97.19 -21.02
CA LYS A 747 -40.60 -96.85 -20.39
C LYS A 747 -40.27 -95.35 -20.40
N ARG A 748 -40.91 -94.55 -21.26
CA ARG A 748 -40.69 -93.09 -21.36
C ARG A 748 -41.46 -92.25 -20.32
N THR A 749 -42.40 -92.83 -19.58
CA THR A 749 -43.11 -92.12 -18.51
C THR A 749 -42.39 -92.22 -17.16
N GLU A 750 -41.76 -93.36 -16.86
CA GLU A 750 -40.97 -93.57 -15.64
C GLU A 750 -39.77 -92.60 -15.57
N GLU A 751 -39.07 -92.41 -16.70
CA GLU A 751 -37.88 -91.56 -16.83
C GLU A 751 -38.11 -90.11 -16.36
N ARG A 752 -39.34 -89.57 -16.55
CA ARG A 752 -39.65 -88.17 -16.21
C ARG A 752 -39.75 -87.93 -14.70
N GLN A 753 -40.26 -88.89 -13.94
CA GLN A 753 -40.49 -88.72 -12.50
C GLN A 753 -39.16 -88.60 -11.74
N VAL A 754 -38.17 -89.42 -12.12
CA VAL A 754 -36.82 -89.43 -11.52
C VAL A 754 -36.10 -88.07 -11.66
N VAL A 755 -36.43 -87.28 -12.68
CA VAL A 755 -35.80 -85.96 -12.91
C VAL A 755 -36.29 -84.90 -11.92
N GLU A 756 -37.56 -84.95 -11.50
CA GLU A 756 -38.10 -83.98 -10.53
C GLU A 756 -37.56 -84.20 -9.12
N ASP A 757 -37.39 -85.46 -8.69
CA ASP A 757 -36.82 -85.81 -7.38
C ASP A 757 -35.37 -85.28 -7.22
N VAL A 758 -34.56 -85.38 -8.28
CA VAL A 758 -33.17 -84.89 -8.31
C VAL A 758 -33.12 -83.36 -8.18
N ALA A 759 -34.11 -82.63 -8.71
CA ALA A 759 -34.18 -81.18 -8.56
C ALA A 759 -34.48 -80.77 -7.10
N GLN A 760 -35.41 -81.46 -6.44
CA GLN A 760 -35.76 -81.20 -5.03
C GLN A 760 -34.60 -81.51 -4.06
N ALA A 761 -33.79 -82.52 -4.37
CA ALA A 761 -32.63 -82.89 -3.55
C ALA A 761 -31.55 -81.78 -3.52
N ARG A 762 -31.32 -81.09 -4.65
CA ARG A 762 -30.28 -80.03 -4.76
C ARG A 762 -30.60 -78.81 -3.90
N ALA A 763 -31.85 -78.33 -3.95
CA ALA A 763 -32.28 -77.17 -3.17
C ALA A 763 -32.17 -77.36 -1.64
N ARG A 764 -32.03 -78.60 -1.15
CA ARG A 764 -31.76 -78.88 0.28
C ARG A 764 -30.27 -78.79 0.64
N LEU A 765 -29.36 -79.08 -0.29
CA LEU A 765 -27.92 -78.95 -0.09
C LEU A 765 -27.51 -77.47 -0.03
N ASP A 766 -28.05 -76.64 -0.91
CA ASP A 766 -27.72 -75.21 -1.00
C ASP A 766 -28.04 -74.47 0.33
N ASN A 767 -29.12 -74.85 1.01
CA ASN A 767 -29.48 -74.30 2.33
C ASN A 767 -28.50 -74.71 3.43
N LEU A 768 -28.06 -75.97 3.47
CA LEU A 768 -27.12 -76.46 4.49
C LEU A 768 -25.74 -75.79 4.38
N ALA A 769 -25.29 -75.50 3.16
CA ALA A 769 -24.04 -74.76 2.93
C ALA A 769 -24.09 -73.32 3.48
N ALA A 770 -25.27 -72.70 3.54
CA ALA A 770 -25.45 -71.37 4.14
C ALA A 770 -25.37 -71.39 5.68
N GLU A 771 -25.78 -72.49 6.32
CA GLU A 771 -25.67 -72.68 7.77
C GLU A 771 -24.21 -72.93 8.19
N GLU A 772 -23.47 -73.75 7.43
CA GLU A 772 -22.03 -74.01 7.65
C GLU A 772 -21.19 -72.72 7.62
N ALA A 773 -21.48 -71.82 6.68
CA ALA A 773 -20.80 -70.53 6.56
C ALA A 773 -21.01 -69.61 7.79
N GLN A 774 -22.19 -69.65 8.44
CA GLN A 774 -22.45 -68.87 9.66
C GLN A 774 -21.67 -69.42 10.86
N LEU A 775 -21.55 -70.75 10.98
CA LEU A 775 -20.78 -71.38 12.05
C LEU A 775 -19.29 -71.04 11.95
N HIS A 776 -18.72 -71.02 10.74
CA HIS A 776 -17.32 -70.61 10.54
C HIS A 776 -17.04 -69.19 11.04
N SER A 777 -17.90 -68.22 10.73
CA SER A 777 -17.74 -66.83 11.21
C SER A 777 -17.70 -66.73 12.74
N MET A 778 -18.43 -67.60 13.46
CA MET A 778 -18.45 -67.60 14.92
C MET A 778 -17.19 -68.26 15.53
N VAL A 779 -16.50 -69.14 14.80
CA VAL A 779 -15.22 -69.73 15.21
C VAL A 779 -14.10 -68.69 15.12
N ASP A 780 -14.07 -67.88 14.05
CA ASP A 780 -13.04 -66.85 13.85
C ASP A 780 -13.09 -65.75 14.93
N ASP A 781 -14.30 -65.32 15.32
CA ASP A 781 -14.52 -64.36 16.42
C ASP A 781 -13.99 -64.89 17.77
N LEU A 782 -14.13 -66.20 18.03
CA LEU A 782 -13.59 -66.84 19.23
C LEU A 782 -12.06 -66.96 19.16
N GLY A 783 -11.51 -67.20 17.97
CA GLY A 783 -10.07 -67.21 17.72
C GLY A 783 -9.39 -65.88 18.05
N GLN A 784 -10.00 -64.75 17.66
CA GLN A 784 -9.48 -63.41 17.96
C GLN A 784 -9.39 -63.15 19.47
N ARG A 785 -10.47 -63.44 20.22
CA ARG A 785 -10.53 -63.25 21.69
C ARG A 785 -9.47 -64.07 22.43
N LYS A 786 -9.12 -65.26 21.95
CA LYS A 786 -8.05 -66.09 22.51
C LYS A 786 -6.68 -65.40 22.41
N ALA A 787 -6.36 -64.83 21.24
CA ALA A 787 -5.07 -64.16 21.01
C ALA A 787 -4.90 -62.90 21.89
N GLU A 788 -5.98 -62.16 22.15
CA GLU A 788 -5.96 -61.03 23.10
C GLU A 788 -5.65 -61.46 24.53
N ALA A 789 -6.22 -62.59 24.99
CA ALA A 789 -5.97 -63.13 26.31
C ALA A 789 -4.52 -63.64 26.47
N GLU A 790 -3.98 -64.34 25.48
CA GLU A 790 -2.59 -64.82 25.48
C GLU A 790 -1.60 -63.66 25.63
N ARG A 791 -1.84 -62.55 24.92
CA ARG A 791 -1.01 -61.33 25.00
C ARG A 791 -1.04 -60.66 26.39
N GLN A 792 -2.16 -60.72 27.10
CA GLN A 792 -2.26 -60.19 28.47
C GLN A 792 -1.45 -61.03 29.48
N VAL A 793 -1.34 -62.35 29.26
CA VAL A 793 -0.53 -63.24 30.12
C VAL A 793 0.96 -62.91 30.02
N GLU A 794 1.48 -62.64 28.82
CA GLU A 794 2.89 -62.26 28.62
C GLU A 794 3.27 -60.99 29.39
N GLU A 795 2.40 -59.97 29.39
CA GLU A 795 2.63 -58.75 30.18
C GLU A 795 2.74 -59.02 31.68
N GLN A 796 1.92 -59.94 32.21
CA GLN A 796 1.97 -60.28 33.64
C GLN A 796 3.24 -61.05 33.99
N GLN A 797 3.71 -61.97 33.14
CA GLN A 797 5.02 -62.62 33.32
C GLN A 797 6.17 -61.61 33.32
N GLN A 798 6.11 -60.58 32.46
CA GLN A 798 7.08 -59.49 32.46
C GLN A 798 7.03 -58.59 33.71
N LYS A 799 5.91 -58.54 34.43
CA LYS A 799 5.78 -57.84 35.72
C LYS A 799 6.31 -58.74 36.86
N GLN A 800 5.96 -60.02 36.86
CA GLN A 800 6.37 -61.01 37.86
C GLN A 800 7.90 -61.21 37.91
N THR A 801 8.55 -61.29 36.74
CA THR A 801 10.02 -61.40 36.63
C THR A 801 10.77 -60.16 37.16
N ARG A 802 10.18 -58.96 37.09
CA ARG A 802 10.75 -57.74 37.71
C ARG A 802 10.61 -57.76 39.24
N ALA A 803 9.52 -58.32 39.77
CA ALA A 803 9.32 -58.50 41.20
C ALA A 803 10.30 -59.53 41.79
N ALA A 804 10.45 -60.71 41.15
CA ALA A 804 11.40 -61.74 41.55
C ALA A 804 12.85 -61.21 41.68
N ARG A 805 13.31 -60.43 40.70
CA ARG A 805 14.64 -59.79 40.73
C ARG A 805 14.84 -58.80 41.89
N ARG A 806 13.78 -58.24 42.47
CA ARG A 806 13.85 -57.42 43.70
C ARG A 806 13.91 -58.29 44.95
N ALA A 807 13.09 -59.34 45.03
CA ALA A 807 13.09 -60.30 46.15
C ALA A 807 14.45 -61.00 46.29
N ASP A 808 15.04 -61.43 45.18
CA ASP A 808 16.38 -62.04 45.14
C ASP A 808 17.49 -61.11 45.63
N LYS A 809 17.35 -59.80 45.44
CA LYS A 809 18.33 -58.83 45.96
C LYS A 809 18.23 -58.78 47.50
N LEU A 810 17.02 -58.62 48.03
CA LEU A 810 16.78 -58.60 49.48
C LEU A 810 17.19 -59.91 50.17
N ARG A 811 16.93 -61.09 49.55
CA ARG A 811 17.39 -62.40 50.06
C ARG A 811 18.92 -62.54 50.06
N ARG A 812 19.66 -61.83 49.18
CA ARG A 812 21.14 -61.77 49.23
C ARG A 812 21.65 -60.78 50.29
N ASP A 813 21.02 -59.62 50.41
CA ASP A 813 21.38 -58.60 51.40
C ASP A 813 21.16 -59.12 52.85
N LEU A 814 20.16 -60.00 53.07
CA LEU A 814 20.00 -60.76 54.32
C LEU A 814 21.11 -61.81 54.52
N ARG A 815 21.45 -62.61 53.50
CA ARG A 815 22.54 -63.60 53.59
C ARG A 815 23.92 -63.01 53.85
N GLN A 816 24.14 -61.72 53.56
CA GLN A 816 25.39 -61.03 53.89
C GLN A 816 25.47 -60.56 55.36
N ARG A 817 24.46 -60.83 56.20
CA ARG A 817 24.43 -60.43 57.62
C ARG A 817 24.57 -61.58 58.64
N LEU A 818 24.63 -62.84 58.19
CA LEU A 818 24.93 -63.98 59.06
C LEU A 818 26.29 -64.59 58.70
N ALA A 819 27.08 -64.89 59.73
CA ALA A 819 28.38 -65.55 59.64
C ALA A 819 28.22 -67.08 59.46
N PRO A 820 29.24 -67.81 58.96
CA PRO A 820 29.13 -69.23 58.63
C PRO A 820 29.04 -70.16 59.85
N ASP A 821 28.83 -71.45 59.56
CA ASP A 821 28.82 -72.62 60.47
C ASP A 821 27.48 -73.02 61.12
N TYR A 822 26.34 -72.49 60.65
CA TYR A 822 25.02 -73.09 60.93
C TYR A 822 24.41 -73.77 59.68
N PRO A 823 24.28 -75.11 59.65
CA PRO A 823 23.65 -75.82 58.54
C PRO A 823 22.18 -75.42 58.33
N ALA A 824 21.74 -75.41 57.06
CA ALA A 824 20.45 -74.84 56.66
C ALA A 824 19.24 -75.67 57.14
N GLY A 825 18.73 -75.34 58.33
CA GLY A 825 17.50 -75.93 58.90
C GLY A 825 16.69 -74.97 59.77
N ASP A 826 17.35 -74.09 60.53
CA ASP A 826 16.68 -73.19 61.49
C ASP A 826 17.25 -71.76 61.47
N VAL A 827 16.65 -70.92 60.62
CA VAL A 827 16.50 -69.49 60.85
C VAL A 827 15.01 -69.22 60.88
N TYR A 828 14.48 -68.77 62.02
CA TYR A 828 13.03 -68.61 62.25
C TYR A 828 12.38 -67.70 61.18
N GLU A 829 13.08 -66.64 60.79
CA GLU A 829 12.63 -65.64 59.81
C GLU A 829 12.33 -66.27 58.43
N ASP A 830 13.11 -67.28 58.00
CA ASP A 830 12.89 -67.99 56.72
C ASP A 830 11.80 -69.08 56.82
N LYS A 831 11.35 -69.42 58.04
CA LYS A 831 10.15 -70.24 58.31
C LYS A 831 8.89 -69.38 58.40
N ASP A 832 8.94 -68.21 59.05
CA ASP A 832 7.82 -67.27 59.12
C ASP A 832 7.46 -66.69 57.74
N VAL A 833 8.45 -66.36 56.90
CA VAL A 833 8.19 -65.94 55.50
C VAL A 833 7.46 -67.04 54.72
N ARG A 834 7.84 -68.31 54.88
CA ARG A 834 7.13 -69.43 54.23
C ARG A 834 5.75 -69.69 54.83
N LEU A 835 5.57 -69.46 56.13
CA LEU A 835 4.26 -69.56 56.77
C LEU A 835 3.31 -68.47 56.25
N ALA A 836 3.81 -67.25 56.03
CA ALA A 836 3.07 -66.17 55.38
C ALA A 836 2.76 -66.49 53.91
N GLU A 837 3.75 -66.94 53.13
CA GLU A 837 3.55 -67.40 51.73
C GLU A 837 2.44 -68.47 51.65
N VAL A 838 2.40 -69.44 52.57
CA VAL A 838 1.35 -70.48 52.63
C VAL A 838 -0.01 -69.94 53.12
N GLN A 839 -0.04 -69.00 54.07
CA GLN A 839 -1.29 -68.40 54.55
C GLN A 839 -1.97 -67.54 53.48
N ASP A 840 -1.20 -66.76 52.71
CA ASP A 840 -1.77 -65.94 51.63
C ASP A 840 -2.16 -66.78 50.40
N VAL A 841 -1.46 -67.88 50.09
CA VAL A 841 -1.92 -68.87 49.11
C VAL A 841 -3.25 -69.51 49.55
N ASN A 842 -3.41 -69.88 50.82
CA ASN A 842 -4.69 -70.38 51.33
C ASN A 842 -5.80 -69.32 51.28
N ARG A 843 -5.49 -68.03 51.51
CA ARG A 843 -6.47 -66.95 51.31
C ARG A 843 -6.89 -66.81 49.85
N ALA A 844 -5.95 -66.85 48.92
CA ALA A 844 -6.23 -66.78 47.48
C ALA A 844 -7.15 -67.94 47.05
N VAL A 845 -6.80 -69.19 47.39
CA VAL A 845 -7.63 -70.36 47.07
C VAL A 845 -9.03 -70.28 47.69
N MET A 846 -9.15 -69.76 48.93
CA MET A 846 -10.47 -69.56 49.57
C MET A 846 -11.27 -68.38 48.96
N GLN A 847 -10.62 -67.43 48.28
CA GLN A 847 -11.30 -66.40 47.49
C GLN A 847 -11.71 -66.94 46.11
N ASP A 848 -10.86 -67.69 45.42
CA ASP A 848 -11.18 -68.33 44.14
C ASP A 848 -12.36 -69.33 44.28
N LEU A 849 -12.38 -70.10 45.37
CA LEU A 849 -13.52 -70.97 45.71
C LEU A 849 -14.81 -70.18 46.02
N ALA A 850 -14.71 -68.98 46.59
CA ALA A 850 -15.86 -68.11 46.81
C ALA A 850 -16.40 -67.53 45.48
N VAL A 851 -15.51 -67.15 44.55
CA VAL A 851 -15.90 -66.71 43.20
C VAL A 851 -16.58 -67.86 42.45
N LEU A 852 -15.96 -69.04 42.39
CA LEU A 852 -16.51 -70.21 41.70
C LEU A 852 -17.88 -70.64 42.27
N ALA A 853 -18.09 -70.54 43.59
CA ALA A 853 -19.37 -70.78 44.22
C ALA A 853 -20.43 -69.71 43.87
N SER A 854 -20.02 -68.47 43.61
CA SER A 854 -20.93 -67.40 43.17
C SER A 854 -21.28 -67.47 41.68
N GLU A 855 -20.36 -67.93 40.83
CA GLU A 855 -20.55 -68.05 39.37
C GLU A 855 -21.36 -69.30 38.98
N ASN A 856 -21.40 -70.35 39.81
CA ASN A 856 -22.10 -71.61 39.53
C ASN A 856 -23.11 -72.00 40.62
N PRO A 857 -24.21 -71.25 40.84
CA PRO A 857 -25.18 -71.53 41.90
C PRO A 857 -25.81 -72.94 41.83
N SER A 858 -25.97 -73.49 40.63
CA SER A 858 -26.55 -74.82 40.40
C SER A 858 -25.63 -75.99 40.76
N ALA A 859 -24.34 -75.74 41.04
CA ALA A 859 -23.36 -76.79 41.35
C ALA A 859 -23.30 -77.19 42.84
N GLY A 860 -23.99 -76.46 43.73
CA GLY A 860 -24.07 -76.78 45.17
C GLY A 860 -22.74 -76.73 45.92
N ILE A 861 -21.74 -76.00 45.39
CA ILE A 861 -20.36 -75.98 45.94
C ILE A 861 -20.35 -75.36 47.34
N GLY A 862 -21.07 -74.26 47.55
CA GLY A 862 -21.18 -73.61 48.87
C GLY A 862 -21.81 -74.54 49.92
N GLU A 863 -22.96 -75.14 49.61
CA GLU A 863 -23.66 -76.08 50.51
C GLU A 863 -22.76 -77.27 50.91
N ARG A 864 -21.98 -77.81 49.96
CA ARG A 864 -21.04 -78.91 50.22
C ARG A 864 -19.84 -78.50 51.07
N LEU A 865 -19.37 -77.25 50.99
CA LEU A 865 -18.30 -76.73 51.83
C LEU A 865 -18.77 -76.41 53.25
N GLU A 866 -19.99 -75.88 53.41
CA GLU A 866 -20.61 -75.71 54.73
C GLU A 866 -20.91 -77.05 55.41
N ALA A 867 -21.36 -78.05 54.66
CA ALA A 867 -21.55 -79.43 55.15
C ALA A 867 -20.23 -80.10 55.61
N LEU A 868 -19.07 -79.62 55.12
CA LEU A 868 -17.73 -80.02 55.56
C LEU A 868 -17.15 -79.11 56.67
N GLY A 869 -17.92 -78.15 57.18
CA GLY A 869 -17.54 -77.26 58.28
C GLY A 869 -16.57 -76.13 57.91
N LEU A 870 -16.27 -75.94 56.63
CA LEU A 870 -15.33 -74.92 56.15
C LEU A 870 -16.05 -73.61 55.84
N LYS A 871 -15.94 -72.63 56.75
CA LYS A 871 -16.52 -71.30 56.57
C LYS A 871 -15.71 -70.47 55.58
N LEU A 872 -16.32 -70.07 54.46
CA LEU A 872 -15.68 -69.17 53.49
C LEU A 872 -15.61 -67.72 54.02
N PRO A 873 -14.57 -66.93 53.67
CA PRO A 873 -14.44 -65.54 54.12
C PRO A 873 -15.53 -64.61 53.55
N THR A 874 -16.28 -63.93 54.41
CA THR A 874 -17.36 -63.02 54.00
C THR A 874 -16.84 -61.62 53.63
N ALA A 875 -16.63 -61.41 52.33
CA ALA A 875 -16.73 -60.15 51.56
C ALA A 875 -15.94 -58.88 51.98
N SER A 876 -15.20 -58.32 51.02
CA SER A 876 -14.86 -56.87 50.97
C SER A 876 -14.61 -56.41 49.53
N SER A 877 -15.33 -55.37 49.07
CA SER A 877 -15.14 -54.73 47.74
C SER A 877 -13.95 -53.76 47.76
N PRO A 878 -13.10 -53.72 46.71
CA PRO A 878 -13.28 -52.76 45.59
C PRO A 878 -12.86 -53.34 44.20
N GLY A 879 -13.04 -52.67 43.06
CA GLY A 879 -13.74 -51.41 42.77
C GLY A 879 -13.22 -50.70 41.50
N SER A 880 -14.13 -50.06 40.75
CA SER A 880 -13.91 -48.98 39.76
C SER A 880 -12.60 -48.89 38.93
N VAL A 881 -12.69 -49.20 37.62
CA VAL A 881 -12.20 -48.29 36.55
C VAL A 881 -13.25 -48.21 35.43
N ARG A 882 -13.38 -47.03 34.81
CA ARG A 882 -14.38 -46.68 33.80
C ARG A 882 -13.67 -45.98 32.61
N SER A 883 -13.53 -46.67 31.48
CA SER A 883 -12.98 -46.09 30.23
C SER A 883 -13.62 -46.75 29.01
N VAL A 884 -14.37 -46.00 28.19
CA VAL A 884 -13.88 -45.41 26.92
C VAL A 884 -13.50 -46.52 25.92
N SER A 885 -14.34 -46.97 24.98
CA SER A 885 -15.22 -46.29 24.02
C SER A 885 -14.48 -45.39 23.01
N ARG A 886 -14.28 -45.88 21.77
CA ARG A 886 -14.23 -45.18 20.45
C ARG A 886 -13.76 -46.22 19.39
N SER A 887 -14.31 -46.32 18.17
CA SER A 887 -14.46 -45.34 17.06
C SER A 887 -13.11 -44.97 16.42
N ASN A 888 -12.96 -44.77 15.10
CA ASN A 888 -13.90 -44.79 13.97
C ASN A 888 -13.11 -44.80 12.63
N SER A 889 -13.82 -44.96 11.50
CA SER A 889 -13.60 -44.27 10.20
C SER A 889 -12.20 -44.14 9.56
N SER A 890 -12.15 -44.59 8.30
CA SER A 890 -11.80 -43.75 7.13
C SER A 890 -12.67 -44.21 5.95
N ALA A 891 -13.49 -43.42 5.24
CA ALA A 891 -13.67 -41.97 5.07
C ALA A 891 -12.54 -41.25 4.30
N GLY A 892 -12.90 -40.64 3.15
CA GLY A 892 -11.98 -40.09 2.13
C GLY A 892 -11.58 -41.18 1.10
N GLY A 893 -11.57 -40.95 -0.23
CA GLY A 893 -11.72 -39.72 -1.02
C GLY A 893 -10.40 -38.95 -1.18
N SER A 894 -10.09 -38.30 -2.31
CA SER A 894 -10.77 -38.10 -3.60
C SER A 894 -9.78 -37.43 -4.59
N VAL A 895 -10.18 -37.12 -5.85
CA VAL A 895 -9.48 -36.18 -6.80
C VAL A 895 -8.17 -36.77 -7.42
N LYS A 896 -7.70 -36.57 -8.68
CA LYS A 896 -8.02 -35.79 -9.92
C LYS A 896 -7.74 -36.69 -11.16
N SER A 897 -8.47 -36.61 -12.29
CA SER A 897 -8.12 -35.91 -13.58
C SER A 897 -6.73 -36.22 -14.18
N PHE A 898 -6.47 -36.38 -15.49
CA PHE A 898 -7.10 -35.88 -16.74
C PHE A 898 -6.47 -36.64 -17.97
N ALA A 899 -6.79 -36.50 -19.28
CA ALA A 899 -7.87 -35.85 -20.06
C ALA A 899 -7.83 -36.28 -21.56
N SER A 900 -8.97 -36.15 -22.28
CA SER A 900 -9.11 -35.92 -23.75
C SER A 900 -8.75 -37.08 -24.72
N ILE A 901 -9.25 -37.19 -25.96
CA ILE A 901 -9.56 -36.17 -27.01
C ILE A 901 -10.81 -36.55 -27.89
N ARG A 902 -11.70 -35.57 -28.15
CA ARG A 902 -12.69 -35.44 -29.29
C ARG A 902 -13.80 -36.52 -29.46
N SER A 903 -14.96 -36.25 -30.11
CA SER A 903 -15.60 -34.99 -30.56
C SER A 903 -17.12 -35.11 -30.85
N SER A 904 -17.79 -33.94 -30.90
CA SER A 904 -18.90 -33.58 -31.82
C SER A 904 -20.31 -34.21 -31.74
N ARG A 905 -21.23 -33.40 -31.18
CA ARG A 905 -22.46 -32.85 -31.85
C ARG A 905 -23.79 -33.61 -31.76
N SER A 906 -24.87 -32.82 -31.80
CA SER A 906 -26.29 -33.15 -32.04
C SER A 906 -27.13 -33.62 -30.84
N THR A 907 -27.75 -32.64 -30.19
CA THR A 907 -28.96 -32.79 -29.37
C THR A 907 -30.18 -33.24 -30.20
N SER A 908 -31.05 -34.09 -29.66
CA SER A 908 -32.50 -33.85 -29.70
C SER A 908 -33.18 -34.51 -28.50
N SER A 909 -34.34 -34.00 -28.07
CA SER A 909 -34.94 -34.30 -26.76
C SER A 909 -36.46 -34.46 -26.81
N LYS A 910 -36.99 -35.56 -26.25
CA LYS A 910 -38.38 -35.82 -25.80
C LYS A 910 -38.44 -37.28 -25.29
N ALA A 911 -39.23 -37.66 -24.29
CA ALA A 911 -40.04 -36.92 -23.33
C ALA A 911 -40.22 -37.76 -22.04
N ALA A 912 -40.66 -37.13 -20.95
CA ALA A 912 -41.13 -37.82 -19.73
C ALA A 912 -42.64 -38.19 -19.85
N PRO A 913 -43.23 -38.95 -18.91
CA PRO A 913 -43.64 -38.35 -17.62
C PRO A 913 -43.50 -39.25 -16.37
N MET A 914 -43.59 -38.61 -15.19
CA MET A 914 -44.29 -38.98 -13.92
C MET A 914 -44.39 -40.46 -13.44
N GLN A 915 -44.47 -40.79 -12.14
CA GLN A 915 -45.07 -40.02 -11.03
C GLN A 915 -44.53 -40.43 -9.63
N THR A 916 -44.41 -39.44 -8.74
CA THR A 916 -44.68 -39.36 -7.28
C THR A 916 -44.96 -40.68 -6.50
N ILE A 917 -44.42 -40.92 -5.28
CA ILE A 917 -44.83 -40.31 -3.99
C ILE A 917 -43.70 -40.32 -2.93
N GLN A 918 -43.83 -39.48 -1.89
CA GLN A 918 -42.88 -39.28 -0.78
C GLN A 918 -43.08 -40.25 0.42
N PHE A 919 -41.98 -40.49 1.16
CA PHE A 919 -41.86 -40.84 2.59
C PHE A 919 -42.88 -41.81 3.24
N ASN A 920 -42.37 -43.00 3.60
CA ASN A 920 -41.90 -43.21 4.98
C ASN A 920 -40.40 -43.54 4.95
#